data_AF-A0AAD5QE92-F1
#
_entry.id   AF-A0AAD5QE92-F1
#
_cell.length_a   1.000
_cell.length_b   1.000
_cell.length_c   1.000
_cell.angle_alpha   90.00
_cell.angle_beta   90.00
_cell.angle_gamma   90.00
#
_symmetry.space_group_name_H-M   'P 1'
#
loop_
_entity.id
_entity.type
_entity.pdbx_description
1 polymer ?
#
loop_
_entity_poly.entity_id
_entity_poly.type
_entity_poly.pdbx_seq_one_letter_code
_entity_poly.pdbx_strand_id
1 'polypeptide(L)'
;MPHVVDVAETATSPDSDAAKFRYSYMTAHTPVQAPHAHGHHGLHGDRLSHSAPPADVFVRGSLHDRTIEAVTMTQATNAGRPERASDYRGRRRIWPGILLFLLIFGSAGGLITVFGRRAWTASQERGTEYELQQFKHRQIKGGSNASVVGGDFVEDDGVIGNPKKYPSSVCDLPDYQSKNGKLFAVAKNGTEVPIKIKGINWFGMEGNRYNAVRLPLMVQWILDNKVPNPALINKESNRALNIADYMSLLKGIVKSLAFRKIGVLISMHTLTEKDNGKLWYNDAISEDKFLESIDILTKNLCNNEYWNIMGIDLKNEPYKATWGDGTPSDFRAGAVRIANRMLKGCPQWLGFVEGVYAEDHKITLDGKETKYADWYGGGLQGAKTKGVDFSIPNKVVWAPHYYTPAVFPQDYLYANGTRVGNALKDYKELDDDGLRRRIKDTMDDMFGFLASETGPALVLGEFGGLYSLDKHPQKTTKRCTDFTIEIIKRRGWAGGFVWSLNPESEYQYNPADQPGSPVGTAISSPGTNLTSSYVGVTSRASADADAPGGVFVRGSMLDRPIAVTQVDVEAQATKTEGRSRFKGRRRVWPGIVLLLLVVGAATALIVHFATKAEASSNKRGHDYELKQFRQRQIKGGRNDTAVVGNDIVSDDGVIGNPKKYPPSECELPDYQSKNGQIVAVSKNGTEVPIKIKGVNWFGMEDIEAIPLGIWENMDNGTTVYSIATFLASNRFNAVRLPLMAKWILDNKVPNADLLNKESNRAISTKDYMSLLKSLIKALAYRKIGVLISMHTLSHGDNGPLWYNDAVPEPKFLDAIEILTTNLCSKDYWNVMGIDLKNEPYLATWGDGSATDFRAGAKRIAARMHAGCPQWLGFVEGLYKTGHKVEIDGESVPYADWYGGGLQAVKTQGLDFAVPNKLVWAPHYYTPAVFPQAYLFGGGTFTDGGYKDYKELEDATLRKRIEGTMHDMFGYLATETGPAVVLGEFGGLYSTDKHPMKTTKRCTDFTIDVITKKSYAGGFVWSLNPESKYDYNPSDRTGKFVEGLLQPDWLSVNEEYLKALAGMDSMPNLRSFPCFETHSTT
;
A
#
# COMPACT_ATOMS: atom_id res chain seq x y z
N MET A 1 -63.21 -7.97 29.95
CA MET A 1 -62.56 -8.56 28.76
C MET A 1 -63.64 -9.02 27.79
N PRO A 2 -63.37 -9.05 26.47
CA PRO A 2 -62.26 -8.44 25.74
C PRO A 2 -62.72 -7.43 24.66
N HIS A 3 -61.76 -6.93 23.87
CA HIS A 3 -61.90 -6.04 22.71
C HIS A 3 -62.39 -4.61 22.98
N VAL A 4 -61.45 -3.67 22.79
CA VAL A 4 -61.72 -2.29 22.38
C VAL A 4 -60.81 -2.02 21.18
N VAL A 5 -61.40 -1.46 20.13
CA VAL A 5 -60.75 -0.78 19.01
C VAL A 5 -61.38 0.62 19.00
N ASP A 6 -60.62 1.68 18.77
CA ASP A 6 -61.16 2.89 18.13
C ASP A 6 -60.07 3.82 17.59
N VAL A 7 -60.50 4.78 16.76
CA VAL A 7 -59.70 5.73 15.97
C VAL A 7 -60.39 7.11 15.98
N ALA A 8 -59.66 8.20 15.69
CA ALA A 8 -60.14 9.60 15.59
C ALA A 8 -60.43 10.26 16.98
N GLU A 9 -60.46 11.59 17.22
CA GLU A 9 -60.08 12.84 16.50
C GLU A 9 -60.19 14.06 17.49
N THR A 10 -59.85 15.35 17.26
CA THR A 10 -59.22 16.19 16.19
C THR A 10 -58.52 17.41 16.85
N ALA A 11 -57.67 18.16 16.10
CA ALA A 11 -57.46 19.64 16.19
C ALA A 11 -56.79 20.27 17.45
N THR A 12 -56.10 21.43 17.44
CA THR A 12 -55.50 22.33 16.39
C THR A 12 -54.50 23.35 17.01
N SER A 13 -53.56 23.88 16.19
CA SER A 13 -52.94 25.25 16.27
C SER A 13 -51.85 25.53 17.35
N PRO A 14 -50.86 26.44 17.10
CA PRO A 14 -50.12 26.77 15.85
C PRO A 14 -48.58 26.75 16.00
N ASP A 15 -47.86 27.01 14.90
CA ASP A 15 -46.39 27.05 14.82
C ASP A 15 -45.70 28.24 15.50
N SER A 16 -44.41 28.05 15.82
CA SER A 16 -43.38 29.11 15.80
C SER A 16 -42.00 28.50 15.48
N ASP A 17 -41.16 29.25 14.76
CA ASP A 17 -39.97 28.70 14.09
C ASP A 17 -38.83 28.25 15.03
N ALA A 18 -38.29 27.06 14.75
CA ALA A 18 -37.03 26.58 15.30
C ALA A 18 -36.25 25.80 14.23
N ALA A 19 -35.42 26.51 13.45
CA ALA A 19 -34.65 25.93 12.34
C ALA A 19 -33.63 24.88 12.82
N LYS A 20 -33.86 23.61 12.46
CA LYS A 20 -33.00 22.47 12.80
C LYS A 20 -31.82 22.35 11.81
N PHE A 21 -30.74 23.06 12.09
CA PHE A 21 -29.49 22.89 11.35
C PHE A 21 -28.87 21.52 11.65
N ARG A 22 -28.53 20.76 10.60
CA ARG A 22 -27.81 19.48 10.68
C ARG A 22 -26.44 19.64 10.03
N TYR A 23 -25.38 19.41 10.79
CA TYR A 23 -24.09 19.05 10.18
C TYR A 23 -24.19 17.62 9.64
N SER A 24 -23.70 17.39 8.42
CA SER A 24 -23.92 16.15 7.68
C SER A 24 -22.62 15.43 7.38
N TYR A 25 -22.39 14.34 8.12
CA TYR A 25 -21.48 13.26 7.78
C TYR A 25 -22.34 12.01 7.55
N MET A 26 -22.34 11.44 6.34
CA MET A 26 -23.26 10.35 5.98
C MET A 26 -22.74 8.96 6.32
N THR A 27 -23.67 8.01 6.43
CA THR A 27 -23.55 6.72 7.10
C THR A 27 -23.62 5.51 6.15
N ALA A 28 -23.06 4.37 6.57
CA ALA A 28 -23.28 3.05 5.96
C ALA A 28 -23.23 1.88 6.96
N HIS A 29 -24.42 1.51 7.48
CA HIS A 29 -24.89 0.18 7.94
C HIS A 29 -24.12 -0.72 8.95
N THR A 30 -24.87 -1.65 9.56
CA THR A 30 -24.53 -2.39 10.80
C THR A 30 -24.63 -3.91 10.67
N PRO A 31 -23.86 -4.70 11.46
CA PRO A 31 -23.82 -6.17 11.38
C PRO A 31 -24.55 -6.91 12.51
N VAL A 32 -24.84 -8.20 12.28
CA VAL A 32 -25.23 -9.22 13.29
C VAL A 32 -24.43 -10.50 12.94
N GLN A 33 -23.30 -10.76 13.60
CA GLN A 33 -23.14 -11.58 14.83
C GLN A 33 -23.36 -13.08 14.67
N ALA A 34 -22.37 -13.86 15.13
CA ALA A 34 -22.42 -15.31 15.32
C ALA A 34 -21.62 -15.71 16.59
N PRO A 35 -22.02 -16.76 17.34
CA PRO A 35 -21.19 -17.41 18.37
C PRO A 35 -20.13 -18.32 17.71
N HIS A 36 -18.89 -18.46 18.21
CA HIS A 36 -18.42 -19.01 19.50
C HIS A 36 -18.84 -20.49 19.73
N ALA A 37 -18.00 -21.42 20.23
CA ALA A 37 -16.54 -21.48 20.45
C ALA A 37 -16.13 -22.94 20.86
N HIS A 38 -14.84 -23.18 21.18
CA HIS A 38 -14.26 -24.41 21.79
C HIS A 38 -14.15 -25.67 20.88
N GLY A 39 -13.23 -26.63 21.10
CA GLY A 39 -11.99 -26.61 21.93
C GLY A 39 -11.36 -27.98 22.25
N HIS A 40 -10.01 -28.04 22.24
CA HIS A 40 -9.10 -28.90 23.06
C HIS A 40 -8.95 -30.45 22.88
N HIS A 41 -7.68 -30.91 23.05
CA HIS A 41 -7.14 -32.28 23.28
C HIS A 41 -7.36 -33.39 22.20
N GLY A 42 -6.57 -34.48 22.09
CA GLY A 42 -5.32 -34.96 22.73
C GLY A 42 -4.78 -36.21 21.96
N LEU A 43 -3.47 -36.48 21.80
CA LEU A 43 -2.48 -37.14 22.70
C LEU A 43 -2.22 -38.67 22.43
N HIS A 44 -0.93 -39.06 22.43
CA HIS A 44 -0.33 -40.43 22.38
C HIS A 44 -0.56 -41.28 21.10
N GLY A 45 0.28 -42.28 20.72
CA GLY A 45 1.57 -42.80 21.23
C GLY A 45 1.77 -44.29 20.81
N ASP A 46 2.92 -44.98 20.87
CA ASP A 46 4.35 -44.64 21.09
C ASP A 46 5.24 -45.88 20.71
N ARG A 47 6.55 -45.70 20.40
CA ARG A 47 7.64 -46.74 20.24
C ARG A 47 7.60 -47.70 19.01
N LEU A 48 8.70 -48.33 18.54
CA LEU A 48 9.98 -48.77 19.16
C LEU A 48 11.29 -48.50 18.36
N SER A 49 12.39 -48.48 19.12
CA SER A 49 13.85 -48.63 18.86
C SER A 49 14.35 -49.48 17.65
N HIS A 50 15.60 -49.39 17.13
CA HIS A 50 16.92 -48.97 17.68
C HIS A 50 17.80 -48.13 16.69
N SER A 51 19.11 -47.94 16.96
CA SER A 51 19.91 -46.78 16.50
C SER A 51 21.28 -47.04 15.82
N ALA A 52 21.68 -46.11 14.94
CA ALA A 52 23.05 -45.82 14.43
C ALA A 52 23.70 -46.85 13.45
N PRO A 53 24.71 -46.47 12.59
CA PRO A 53 25.49 -45.22 12.50
C PRO A 53 25.23 -44.37 11.21
N PRO A 54 25.93 -43.22 10.98
CA PRO A 54 25.53 -42.20 9.99
C PRO A 54 26.50 -41.94 8.80
N ALA A 55 26.08 -41.00 7.93
CA ALA A 55 26.87 -40.10 7.06
C ALA A 55 27.33 -40.55 5.65
N ASP A 56 26.59 -40.04 4.64
CA ASP A 56 27.05 -39.25 3.49
C ASP A 56 27.96 -39.79 2.33
N VAL A 57 27.85 -39.02 1.24
CA VAL A 57 28.69 -38.90 0.03
C VAL A 57 28.63 -40.03 -1.01
N PHE A 58 27.95 -39.75 -2.13
CA PHE A 58 28.22 -40.41 -3.42
C PHE A 58 29.26 -39.59 -4.21
N VAL A 59 30.44 -40.17 -4.45
CA VAL A 59 31.50 -39.59 -5.30
C VAL A 59 31.56 -40.31 -6.64
N ARG A 60 31.76 -39.57 -7.74
CA ARG A 60 32.45 -40.07 -8.94
C ARG A 60 33.40 -39.02 -9.50
N GLY A 61 34.67 -39.12 -9.10
CA GLY A 61 35.79 -38.80 -9.97
C GLY A 61 36.29 -40.06 -10.67
N SER A 62 37.16 -39.92 -11.67
CA SER A 62 37.95 -41.02 -12.21
C SER A 62 39.40 -40.57 -12.37
N LEU A 63 40.34 -41.43 -11.99
CA LEU A 63 41.78 -41.19 -12.01
C LEU A 63 42.46 -41.99 -13.12
N HIS A 64 43.74 -41.68 -13.37
CA HIS A 64 44.54 -42.33 -14.39
C HIS A 64 45.03 -43.74 -13.99
N ASP A 65 44.96 -44.64 -14.98
CA ASP A 65 46.05 -45.54 -15.40
C ASP A 65 46.41 -46.80 -14.58
N ARG A 66 46.50 -47.94 -15.31
CA ARG A 66 47.56 -48.97 -15.21
C ARG A 66 47.48 -50.02 -16.33
N THR A 67 48.61 -50.67 -16.60
CA THR A 67 48.93 -51.45 -17.81
C THR A 67 48.84 -52.98 -17.66
N ILE A 68 48.56 -53.67 -18.78
CA ILE A 68 48.94 -55.08 -19.07
C ILE A 68 49.37 -55.17 -20.56
N GLU A 69 50.26 -56.11 -20.89
CA GLU A 69 50.91 -56.29 -22.21
C GLU A 69 50.11 -57.18 -23.18
N ALA A 70 50.20 -56.92 -24.50
CA ALA A 70 50.22 -57.97 -25.54
C ALA A 70 50.72 -57.48 -26.93
N VAL A 71 51.65 -58.26 -27.50
CA VAL A 71 52.05 -58.49 -28.91
C VAL A 71 50.97 -58.10 -29.96
N THR A 72 51.23 -57.42 -31.10
CA THR A 72 52.10 -57.83 -32.23
C THR A 72 52.43 -56.68 -33.24
N MET A 73 53.32 -56.95 -34.19
CA MET A 73 53.84 -56.16 -35.34
C MET A 73 52.80 -55.32 -36.12
N THR A 74 53.13 -54.24 -36.86
CA THR A 74 54.02 -54.22 -38.06
C THR A 74 54.57 -52.81 -38.43
N GLN A 75 55.43 -52.75 -39.45
CA GLN A 75 56.22 -51.65 -40.03
C GLN A 75 55.38 -50.44 -40.58
N ALA A 76 55.89 -49.30 -41.06
CA ALA A 76 57.25 -48.93 -41.55
C ALA A 76 57.53 -47.40 -41.64
N THR A 77 58.82 -46.99 -41.57
CA THR A 77 59.47 -45.83 -42.27
C THR A 77 58.96 -44.37 -42.03
N ASN A 78 59.76 -43.28 -42.16
CA ASN A 78 61.20 -43.08 -42.43
C ASN A 78 61.74 -41.71 -41.92
N ALA A 79 63.08 -41.59 -41.85
CA ALA A 79 64.00 -40.41 -41.81
C ALA A 79 63.51 -38.94 -41.51
N GLY A 80 64.29 -38.06 -40.85
CA GLY A 80 65.59 -38.21 -40.18
C GLY A 80 66.42 -36.90 -40.02
N ARG A 81 67.36 -36.87 -39.04
CA ARG A 81 68.70 -36.18 -38.93
C ARG A 81 68.97 -34.75 -39.50
N PRO A 82 70.01 -34.00 -39.01
CA PRO A 82 70.61 -33.91 -37.66
C PRO A 82 71.15 -32.48 -37.26
N GLU A 83 71.97 -32.44 -36.21
CA GLU A 83 73.15 -31.58 -35.87
C GLU A 83 73.84 -30.71 -36.98
N ARG A 84 74.67 -29.66 -36.75
CA ARG A 84 75.37 -29.10 -35.53
C ARG A 84 75.97 -27.67 -35.75
N ALA A 85 76.00 -26.87 -34.67
CA ALA A 85 77.10 -25.99 -34.13
C ALA A 85 77.93 -24.95 -34.95
N SER A 86 78.62 -24.07 -34.18
CA SER A 86 79.56 -22.96 -34.53
C SER A 86 78.92 -21.63 -35.01
N ASP A 87 79.42 -20.42 -34.67
CA ASP A 87 80.53 -20.04 -33.77
C ASP A 87 80.29 -18.69 -33.01
N TYR A 88 81.23 -18.31 -32.13
CA TYR A 88 81.18 -17.27 -31.10
C TYR A 88 81.24 -15.80 -31.59
N ARG A 89 80.42 -14.90 -30.99
CA ARG A 89 80.77 -13.48 -30.70
C ARG A 89 79.74 -12.80 -29.78
N GLY A 90 80.17 -11.79 -29.02
CA GLY A 90 79.27 -10.81 -28.36
C GLY A 90 78.73 -11.17 -26.97
N ARG A 91 79.57 -11.13 -25.92
CA ARG A 91 79.19 -11.39 -24.52
C ARG A 91 78.35 -10.27 -23.88
N ARG A 92 77.13 -10.02 -24.35
CA ARG A 92 76.15 -9.19 -23.62
C ARG A 92 75.76 -9.89 -22.31
N ARG A 93 76.25 -9.38 -21.18
CA ARG A 93 75.71 -9.69 -19.84
C ARG A 93 74.29 -9.13 -19.72
N ILE A 94 73.30 -9.85 -20.25
CA ILE A 94 71.94 -9.73 -19.74
C ILE A 94 72.02 -10.21 -18.30
N TRP A 95 71.85 -9.30 -17.34
CA TRP A 95 71.74 -9.67 -15.93
C TRP A 95 70.56 -10.65 -15.82
N PRO A 96 70.73 -11.86 -15.22
CA PRO A 96 69.59 -12.70 -14.87
C PRO A 96 68.59 -11.92 -14.00
N GLY A 97 69.10 -11.01 -13.16
CA GLY A 97 68.29 -10.07 -12.40
C GLY A 97 67.50 -9.04 -13.23
N ILE A 98 67.92 -8.64 -14.44
CA ILE A 98 67.09 -7.74 -15.28
C ILE A 98 65.98 -8.54 -15.95
N LEU A 99 66.28 -9.73 -16.46
CA LEU A 99 65.23 -10.62 -17.00
C LEU A 99 64.24 -11.02 -15.90
N LEU A 100 64.73 -11.34 -14.70
CA LEU A 100 63.91 -11.64 -13.51
C LEU A 100 63.16 -10.40 -12.99
N PHE A 101 63.73 -9.20 -13.04
CA PHE A 101 63.06 -7.96 -12.61
C PHE A 101 61.98 -7.56 -13.61
N LEU A 102 62.20 -7.73 -14.92
CA LEU A 102 61.17 -7.56 -15.95
C LEU A 102 60.11 -8.67 -15.87
N LEU A 103 60.48 -9.90 -15.50
CA LEU A 103 59.51 -10.95 -15.17
C LEU A 103 58.68 -10.59 -13.93
N ILE A 104 59.31 -10.15 -12.84
CA ILE A 104 58.64 -9.82 -11.58
C ILE A 104 57.78 -8.55 -11.71
N PHE A 105 58.26 -7.48 -12.36
CA PHE A 105 57.47 -6.27 -12.58
C PHE A 105 56.46 -6.42 -13.72
N GLY A 106 56.75 -7.22 -14.74
CA GLY A 106 55.79 -7.61 -15.77
C GLY A 106 54.68 -8.50 -15.21
N SER A 107 55.02 -9.47 -14.36
CA SER A 107 54.04 -10.30 -13.65
C SER A 107 53.33 -9.52 -12.56
N ALA A 108 53.98 -8.62 -11.81
CA ALA A 108 53.33 -7.81 -10.79
C ALA A 108 52.40 -6.78 -11.43
N GLY A 109 52.81 -6.12 -12.52
CA GLY A 109 51.94 -5.26 -13.31
C GLY A 109 50.75 -6.04 -13.90
N GLY A 110 51.03 -7.18 -14.54
CA GLY A 110 49.99 -8.08 -15.05
C GLY A 110 49.04 -8.59 -13.97
N LEU A 111 49.55 -8.96 -12.79
CA LEU A 111 48.75 -9.37 -11.63
C LEU A 111 47.99 -8.19 -11.01
N ILE A 112 48.54 -6.99 -10.96
CA ILE A 112 47.82 -5.78 -10.51
C ILE A 112 46.70 -5.43 -11.50
N THR A 113 46.92 -5.55 -12.80
CA THR A 113 45.86 -5.38 -13.81
C THR A 113 44.82 -6.51 -13.74
N VAL A 114 45.23 -7.77 -13.55
CA VAL A 114 44.31 -8.93 -13.45
C VAL A 114 43.54 -8.92 -12.14
N PHE A 115 44.17 -8.67 -10.99
CA PHE A 115 43.49 -8.54 -9.69
C PHE A 115 42.70 -7.24 -9.58
N GLY A 116 43.17 -6.12 -10.13
CA GLY A 116 42.40 -4.87 -10.23
C GLY A 116 41.15 -5.05 -11.10
N ARG A 117 41.29 -5.71 -12.25
CA ARG A 117 40.14 -6.08 -13.10
C ARG A 117 39.21 -7.08 -12.39
N ARG A 118 39.74 -8.12 -11.74
CA ARG A 118 38.94 -9.06 -10.93
C ARG A 118 38.26 -8.38 -9.73
N ALA A 119 38.88 -7.40 -9.09
CA ALA A 119 38.28 -6.66 -7.97
C ALA A 119 37.20 -5.67 -8.44
N TRP A 120 37.40 -5.05 -9.61
CA TRP A 120 36.37 -4.26 -10.28
C TRP A 120 35.19 -5.16 -10.72
N THR A 121 35.46 -6.28 -11.38
CA THR A 121 34.46 -7.28 -11.75
C THR A 121 33.74 -7.81 -10.51
N ALA A 122 34.45 -8.17 -9.43
CA ALA A 122 33.83 -8.58 -8.17
C ALA A 122 33.03 -7.47 -7.47
N SER A 123 33.35 -6.18 -7.71
CA SER A 123 32.53 -5.07 -7.24
C SER A 123 31.29 -4.83 -8.10
N GLN A 124 31.31 -5.21 -9.38
CA GLN A 124 30.11 -5.26 -10.22
C GLN A 124 29.25 -6.46 -9.82
N GLU A 125 29.85 -7.66 -9.71
CA GLU A 125 29.20 -8.89 -9.24
C GLU A 125 28.51 -8.69 -7.89
N ARG A 126 29.13 -8.05 -6.90
CA ARG A 126 28.48 -7.71 -5.62
C ARG A 126 27.35 -6.68 -5.75
N GLY A 127 27.44 -5.73 -6.68
CA GLY A 127 26.36 -4.78 -6.96
C GLY A 127 25.15 -5.47 -7.60
N THR A 128 25.41 -6.32 -8.61
CA THR A 128 24.42 -7.21 -9.23
C THR A 128 23.84 -8.19 -8.22
N GLU A 129 24.63 -8.71 -7.28
CA GLU A 129 24.18 -9.62 -6.23
C GLU A 129 23.25 -8.94 -5.23
N TYR A 130 23.52 -7.68 -4.84
CA TYR A 130 22.61 -6.88 -4.03
C TYR A 130 21.28 -6.63 -4.76
N GLU A 131 21.30 -6.14 -6.00
CA GLU A 131 20.07 -5.93 -6.77
C GLU A 131 19.34 -7.25 -7.08
N LEU A 132 20.05 -8.36 -7.19
CA LEU A 132 19.47 -9.69 -7.32
C LEU A 132 18.81 -10.17 -6.02
N GLN A 133 19.37 -9.83 -4.85
CA GLN A 133 18.71 -10.09 -3.56
C GLN A 133 17.46 -9.21 -3.40
N GLN A 134 17.52 -7.93 -3.77
CA GLN A 134 16.35 -7.05 -3.77
C GLN A 134 15.27 -7.51 -4.75
N PHE A 135 15.64 -7.92 -5.98
CA PHE A 135 14.72 -8.52 -6.95
C PHE A 135 14.06 -9.81 -6.40
N LYS A 136 14.83 -10.71 -5.79
CA LYS A 136 14.29 -11.90 -5.09
C LYS A 136 13.37 -11.53 -3.92
N HIS A 137 13.61 -10.42 -3.22
CA HIS A 137 12.73 -9.97 -2.14
C HIS A 137 11.37 -9.46 -2.65
N ARG A 138 11.37 -8.83 -3.84
CA ARG A 138 10.18 -8.33 -4.57
C ARG A 138 9.35 -9.43 -5.25
N GLN A 139 9.84 -10.67 -5.32
CA GLN A 139 9.13 -11.79 -5.95
C GLN A 139 8.01 -12.37 -5.06
N ILE A 140 6.94 -12.87 -5.68
CA ILE A 140 5.84 -13.57 -5.00
C ILE A 140 6.38 -14.83 -4.32
N LYS A 141 6.27 -14.88 -3.00
CA LYS A 141 6.84 -15.93 -2.15
C LYS A 141 6.00 -17.21 -2.23
N GLY A 142 6.64 -18.37 -2.39
CA GLY A 142 5.96 -19.69 -2.38
C GLY A 142 5.80 -20.38 -3.74
N GLY A 143 6.27 -19.79 -4.85
CA GLY A 143 6.53 -20.56 -6.08
C GLY A 143 7.68 -21.56 -5.88
N SER A 144 7.77 -22.61 -6.70
CA SER A 144 8.99 -23.43 -6.70
C SER A 144 10.18 -22.60 -7.21
N ASN A 145 11.37 -22.76 -6.63
CA ASN A 145 12.54 -21.89 -6.86
C ASN A 145 13.22 -22.09 -8.23
N ALA A 146 12.45 -21.95 -9.32
CA ALA A 146 12.88 -22.08 -10.71
C ALA A 146 13.62 -20.83 -11.21
N SER A 147 14.70 -20.47 -10.53
CA SER A 147 15.88 -19.74 -11.04
C SER A 147 15.65 -18.70 -12.17
N VAL A 148 14.82 -17.68 -11.92
CA VAL A 148 14.77 -16.50 -12.80
C VAL A 148 15.88 -15.54 -12.39
N VAL A 149 17.05 -15.74 -13.01
CA VAL A 149 18.30 -14.99 -12.79
C VAL A 149 19.06 -14.77 -14.12
N GLY A 150 18.78 -15.59 -15.15
CA GLY A 150 19.47 -15.57 -16.44
C GLY A 150 18.66 -14.98 -17.61
N GLY A 151 17.56 -14.28 -17.33
CA GLY A 151 16.67 -13.75 -18.38
C GLY A 151 15.96 -12.43 -18.05
N ASP A 152 16.20 -11.84 -16.88
CA ASP A 152 15.61 -10.56 -16.49
C ASP A 152 16.42 -9.38 -17.03
N PHE A 153 15.76 -8.24 -17.26
CA PHE A 153 16.47 -7.01 -17.60
C PHE A 153 17.33 -6.54 -16.43
N VAL A 154 18.62 -6.33 -16.70
CA VAL A 154 19.45 -5.37 -15.98
C VAL A 154 19.37 -4.08 -16.81
N GLU A 155 18.74 -3.05 -16.26
CA GLU A 155 18.67 -1.72 -16.89
C GLU A 155 20.01 -0.98 -16.79
N ASP A 156 20.17 0.12 -17.56
CA ASP A 156 21.37 0.99 -17.48
C ASP A 156 21.57 1.63 -16.08
N ASP A 157 20.53 1.62 -15.23
CA ASP A 157 20.61 2.02 -13.82
C ASP A 157 20.87 0.86 -12.83
N GLY A 158 21.16 -0.34 -13.33
CA GLY A 158 21.52 -1.53 -12.56
C GLY A 158 20.34 -2.30 -11.96
N VAL A 159 19.14 -1.73 -11.96
CA VAL A 159 17.94 -2.34 -11.36
C VAL A 159 17.55 -3.61 -12.12
N ILE A 160 17.38 -4.72 -11.40
CA ILE A 160 17.04 -6.02 -11.97
C ILE A 160 15.52 -6.25 -11.95
N GLY A 161 14.98 -6.66 -13.11
CA GLY A 161 13.63 -7.20 -13.28
C GLY A 161 12.48 -6.19 -13.35
N ASN A 162 12.77 -4.89 -13.18
CA ASN A 162 11.80 -3.79 -13.27
C ASN A 162 12.23 -2.80 -14.38
N PRO A 163 11.99 -3.12 -15.66
CA PRO A 163 12.41 -2.28 -16.78
C PRO A 163 11.60 -0.99 -16.86
N LYS A 164 12.22 0.07 -17.40
CA LYS A 164 11.56 1.33 -17.78
C LYS A 164 10.80 1.21 -19.09
N LYS A 165 11.18 0.25 -19.94
CA LYS A 165 10.51 -0.06 -21.21
C LYS A 165 10.75 -1.52 -21.59
N TYR A 166 9.69 -2.27 -21.84
CA TYR A 166 9.81 -3.59 -22.49
C TYR A 166 10.23 -3.40 -23.96
N PRO A 167 11.16 -4.23 -24.49
CA PRO A 167 11.54 -4.15 -25.90
C PRO A 167 10.34 -4.47 -26.80
N SER A 168 10.34 -3.91 -28.00
CA SER A 168 9.37 -4.29 -29.02
C SER A 168 9.55 -5.77 -29.40
N SER A 169 8.42 -6.43 -29.68
CA SER A 169 8.40 -7.86 -30.00
C SER A 169 9.27 -8.21 -31.20
N VAL A 170 10.04 -9.29 -31.08
CA VAL A 170 10.72 -9.99 -32.19
C VAL A 170 9.90 -11.17 -32.72
N CYS A 171 8.74 -11.45 -32.10
CA CYS A 171 7.81 -12.50 -32.51
C CYS A 171 6.80 -11.95 -33.52
N ASP A 172 6.51 -12.73 -34.56
CA ASP A 172 5.31 -12.53 -35.38
C ASP A 172 4.05 -12.88 -34.58
N LEU A 173 2.95 -12.17 -34.85
CA LEU A 173 1.61 -12.60 -34.43
C LEU A 173 1.27 -13.91 -35.15
N PRO A 174 1.16 -15.06 -34.46
CA PRO A 174 0.81 -16.32 -35.08
C PRO A 174 -0.69 -16.36 -35.40
N ASP A 175 -1.07 -17.20 -36.35
CA ASP A 175 -2.47 -17.53 -36.57
C ASP A 175 -2.92 -18.55 -35.53
N TYR A 176 -3.71 -18.13 -34.54
CA TYR A 176 -4.21 -19.03 -33.50
C TYR A 176 -5.37 -19.86 -34.05
N GLN A 177 -5.27 -21.18 -33.96
CA GLN A 177 -6.27 -22.12 -34.47
C GLN A 177 -6.76 -23.08 -33.39
N SER A 178 -8.03 -23.45 -33.50
CA SER A 178 -8.77 -24.37 -32.64
C SER A 178 -9.36 -25.47 -33.52
N LYS A 179 -8.77 -26.66 -33.46
CA LYS A 179 -9.08 -27.82 -34.32
C LYS A 179 -8.60 -29.11 -33.68
N ASN A 180 -9.20 -30.24 -34.05
CA ASN A 180 -8.80 -31.55 -33.53
C ASN A 180 -8.74 -31.62 -31.98
N GLY A 181 -9.70 -30.95 -31.31
CA GLY A 181 -9.79 -30.83 -29.84
C GLY A 181 -8.67 -30.02 -29.18
N LYS A 182 -7.84 -29.32 -29.96
CA LYS A 182 -6.58 -28.71 -29.53
C LYS A 182 -6.46 -27.27 -30.01
N LEU A 183 -5.73 -26.47 -29.24
CA LEU A 183 -5.31 -25.13 -29.62
C LEU A 183 -3.92 -25.20 -30.24
N PHE A 184 -3.65 -24.35 -31.23
CA PHE A 184 -2.37 -24.22 -31.91
C PHE A 184 -2.04 -22.75 -32.14
N ALA A 185 -0.77 -22.37 -32.02
CA ALA A 185 -0.22 -21.20 -32.69
C ALA A 185 0.39 -21.66 -34.01
N VAL A 186 -0.11 -21.17 -35.14
CA VAL A 186 0.42 -21.48 -36.47
C VAL A 186 1.30 -20.33 -36.94
N ALA A 187 2.59 -20.60 -37.16
CA ALA A 187 3.53 -19.62 -37.68
C ALA A 187 3.30 -19.38 -39.19
N LYS A 188 3.75 -18.24 -39.72
CA LYS A 188 3.59 -17.86 -41.15
C LYS A 188 4.13 -18.88 -42.16
N ASN A 189 5.02 -19.77 -41.75
CA ASN A 189 5.57 -20.86 -42.58
C ASN A 189 4.77 -22.18 -42.48
N GLY A 190 3.60 -22.18 -41.82
CA GLY A 190 2.77 -23.36 -41.59
C GLY A 190 3.17 -24.23 -40.40
N THR A 191 4.17 -23.84 -39.59
CA THR A 191 4.56 -24.63 -38.40
C THR A 191 3.49 -24.51 -37.31
N GLU A 192 2.86 -25.62 -36.93
CA GLU A 192 1.85 -25.66 -35.87
C GLU A 192 2.48 -26.01 -34.52
N VAL A 193 2.32 -25.13 -33.53
CA VAL A 193 2.78 -25.33 -32.15
C VAL A 193 1.57 -25.57 -31.25
N PRO A 194 1.37 -26.78 -30.68
CA PRO A 194 0.21 -27.08 -29.86
C PRO A 194 0.26 -26.36 -28.50
N ILE A 195 -0.87 -25.82 -28.08
CA ILE A 195 -1.05 -25.07 -26.83
C ILE A 195 -1.90 -25.89 -25.86
N LYS A 196 -1.49 -25.90 -24.59
CA LYS A 196 -2.34 -26.28 -23.45
C LYS A 196 -2.37 -25.12 -22.45
N ILE A 197 -3.57 -24.68 -22.07
CA ILE A 197 -3.78 -23.55 -21.17
C ILE A 197 -3.76 -24.04 -19.72
N LYS A 198 -2.76 -23.60 -18.95
CA LYS A 198 -2.85 -23.52 -17.49
C LYS A 198 -2.97 -22.04 -17.14
N GLY A 199 -4.22 -21.58 -17.05
CA GLY A 199 -4.56 -20.17 -16.91
C GLY A 199 -4.87 -19.73 -15.48
N ILE A 200 -4.80 -18.43 -15.22
CA ILE A 200 -5.29 -17.78 -13.99
C ILE A 200 -5.87 -16.40 -14.31
N ASN A 201 -6.80 -15.94 -13.49
CA ASN A 201 -7.37 -14.60 -13.61
C ASN A 201 -6.45 -13.58 -12.91
N TRP A 202 -5.66 -12.91 -13.75
CA TRP A 202 -4.66 -11.82 -13.56
C TRP A 202 -3.44 -11.98 -12.61
N PHE A 203 -2.30 -12.37 -13.22
CA PHE A 203 -0.89 -12.04 -12.87
C PHE A 203 -0.20 -12.59 -11.60
N GLY A 204 0.50 -13.72 -11.74
CA GLY A 204 1.55 -14.12 -10.80
C GLY A 204 2.27 -15.39 -11.24
N MET A 205 3.38 -15.25 -11.97
CA MET A 205 4.06 -16.38 -12.63
C MET A 205 5.57 -16.22 -12.70
N GLU A 206 6.28 -16.96 -11.85
CA GLU A 206 7.25 -17.96 -12.29
C GLU A 206 7.39 -19.02 -11.18
N GLY A 207 7.92 -20.21 -11.47
CA GLY A 207 7.99 -21.30 -10.48
C GLY A 207 6.72 -22.15 -10.27
N ASN A 208 5.59 -21.87 -10.96
CA ASN A 208 4.38 -22.72 -10.87
C ASN A 208 3.71 -23.09 -12.22
N ARG A 209 4.44 -22.92 -13.34
CA ARG A 209 4.07 -23.37 -14.71
C ARG A 209 2.66 -22.99 -15.21
N TYR A 210 2.06 -21.92 -14.70
CA TYR A 210 0.99 -21.23 -15.43
C TYR A 210 1.57 -20.59 -16.71
N ASN A 211 0.76 -20.45 -17.75
CA ASN A 211 1.23 -19.95 -19.06
C ASN A 211 0.22 -19.04 -19.80
N ALA A 212 -0.94 -18.75 -19.22
CA ALA A 212 -1.90 -17.82 -19.78
C ALA A 212 -2.65 -17.02 -18.70
N VAL A 213 -3.12 -15.82 -19.06
CA VAL A 213 -3.96 -14.97 -18.21
C VAL A 213 -5.24 -14.63 -18.98
N ARG A 214 -6.40 -14.81 -18.34
CA ARG A 214 -7.65 -14.17 -18.78
C ARG A 214 -7.74 -12.81 -18.09
N LEU A 215 -8.00 -11.77 -18.88
CA LEU A 215 -8.08 -10.37 -18.44
C LEU A 215 -9.53 -9.89 -18.54
N PRO A 216 -10.28 -9.81 -17.43
CA PRO A 216 -11.58 -9.16 -17.37
C PRO A 216 -11.47 -7.67 -17.75
N LEU A 217 -12.18 -7.25 -18.81
CA LEU A 217 -12.31 -5.85 -19.22
C LEU A 217 -13.77 -5.38 -19.14
N MET A 218 -13.95 -4.07 -18.99
CA MET A 218 -15.25 -3.42 -19.06
C MET A 218 -15.45 -2.75 -20.43
N VAL A 219 -16.59 -3.01 -21.09
CA VAL A 219 -16.92 -2.43 -22.41
C VAL A 219 -16.89 -0.91 -22.37
N GLN A 220 -17.55 -0.29 -21.37
CA GLN A 220 -17.57 1.17 -21.24
C GLN A 220 -16.18 1.78 -21.14
N TRP A 221 -15.26 1.22 -20.35
CA TRP A 221 -13.91 1.80 -20.20
C TRP A 221 -13.03 1.64 -21.44
N ILE A 222 -13.31 0.66 -22.32
CA ILE A 222 -12.69 0.56 -23.65
C ILE A 222 -13.18 1.69 -24.56
N LEU A 223 -14.49 1.97 -24.55
CA LEU A 223 -15.12 3.02 -25.36
C LEU A 223 -14.69 4.43 -24.90
N ASP A 224 -14.77 4.68 -23.59
CA ASP A 224 -14.39 5.96 -22.96
C ASP A 224 -12.85 6.16 -22.89
N ASN A 225 -12.07 5.12 -23.22
CA ASN A 225 -10.62 4.98 -23.00
C ASN A 225 -10.13 5.47 -21.62
N LYS A 226 -10.94 5.18 -20.58
CA LYS A 226 -10.89 5.83 -19.25
C LYS A 226 -9.48 5.87 -18.63
N VAL A 227 -9.06 7.04 -18.17
CA VAL A 227 -7.78 7.20 -17.45
C VAL A 227 -7.78 6.30 -16.21
N PRO A 228 -6.81 5.37 -16.06
CA PRO A 228 -6.68 4.53 -14.86
C PRO A 228 -6.46 5.35 -13.60
N ASN A 229 -6.92 4.87 -12.44
CA ASN A 229 -6.63 5.50 -11.16
C ASN A 229 -5.12 5.33 -10.82
N PRO A 230 -4.31 6.41 -10.76
CA PRO A 230 -2.88 6.30 -10.50
C PRO A 230 -2.56 5.78 -9.10
N ALA A 231 -3.45 6.00 -8.12
CA ALA A 231 -3.25 5.57 -6.75
C ALA A 231 -3.13 4.03 -6.60
N LEU A 232 -3.68 3.27 -7.55
CA LEU A 232 -3.64 1.81 -7.55
C LEU A 232 -2.39 1.23 -8.25
N ILE A 233 -1.51 2.05 -8.83
CA ILE A 233 -0.42 1.58 -9.71
C ILE A 233 0.91 2.25 -9.33
N ASN A 234 1.64 1.68 -8.36
CA ASN A 234 2.98 2.17 -7.99
C ASN A 234 3.97 2.06 -9.18
N LYS A 235 4.27 3.20 -9.82
CA LYS A 235 5.17 3.30 -10.99
C LYS A 235 6.66 3.20 -10.66
N GLU A 236 7.08 3.39 -9.41
CA GLU A 236 8.48 3.09 -9.02
C GLU A 236 8.75 1.59 -9.17
N SER A 237 7.77 0.76 -8.81
CA SER A 237 7.78 -0.69 -8.94
C SER A 237 7.34 -1.19 -10.33
N ASN A 238 6.58 -0.39 -11.09
CA ASN A 238 6.02 -0.73 -12.40
C ASN A 238 6.48 0.25 -13.49
N ARG A 239 7.79 0.47 -13.63
CA ARG A 239 8.35 1.62 -14.38
C ARG A 239 7.84 1.69 -15.83
N ALA A 240 7.74 0.55 -16.52
CA ALA A 240 7.30 0.44 -17.91
C ALA A 240 5.79 0.55 -18.20
N LEU A 241 4.88 0.55 -17.21
CA LEU A 241 3.45 0.67 -17.49
C LEU A 241 3.08 2.13 -17.85
N ASN A 242 2.35 2.34 -18.94
CA ASN A 242 1.84 3.68 -19.29
C ASN A 242 0.40 3.83 -18.78
N ILE A 243 0.17 4.77 -17.86
CA ILE A 243 -1.14 5.02 -17.22
C ILE A 243 -1.88 6.23 -17.77
N ALA A 244 -1.47 6.77 -18.92
CA ALA A 244 -2.12 7.93 -19.53
C ALA A 244 -3.60 7.68 -19.93
N ASP A 245 -3.93 6.45 -20.29
CA ASP A 245 -5.25 6.03 -20.77
C ASP A 245 -5.43 4.50 -20.65
N TYR A 246 -6.68 4.00 -20.75
CA TYR A 246 -6.99 2.58 -20.57
C TYR A 246 -6.22 1.67 -21.55
N MET A 247 -6.18 2.07 -22.83
CA MET A 247 -5.50 1.33 -23.89
C MET A 247 -3.99 1.35 -23.72
N SER A 248 -3.40 2.48 -23.29
CA SER A 248 -1.99 2.55 -22.92
C SER A 248 -1.62 1.59 -21.78
N LEU A 249 -2.47 1.47 -20.76
CA LEU A 249 -2.22 0.55 -19.64
C LEU A 249 -2.33 -0.91 -20.09
N LEU A 250 -3.40 -1.26 -20.82
CA LEU A 250 -3.58 -2.62 -21.32
C LEU A 250 -2.43 -3.02 -22.26
N LYS A 251 -1.96 -2.12 -23.13
CA LYS A 251 -0.75 -2.36 -23.95
C LYS A 251 0.50 -2.59 -23.10
N GLY A 252 0.67 -1.86 -21.99
CA GLY A 252 1.78 -2.09 -21.04
C GLY A 252 1.72 -3.47 -20.39
N ILE A 253 0.54 -3.87 -19.91
CA ILE A 253 0.31 -5.18 -19.26
C ILE A 253 0.50 -6.34 -20.25
N VAL A 254 -0.03 -6.23 -21.47
CA VAL A 254 0.13 -7.28 -22.48
C VAL A 254 1.60 -7.44 -22.89
N LYS A 255 2.39 -6.35 -22.97
CA LYS A 255 3.84 -6.42 -23.24
C LYS A 255 4.65 -7.09 -22.12
N SER A 256 4.34 -6.84 -20.85
CA SER A 256 5.04 -7.51 -19.73
C SER A 256 4.75 -9.02 -19.73
N LEU A 257 3.51 -9.41 -20.04
CA LEU A 257 3.11 -10.80 -20.26
C LEU A 257 3.80 -11.40 -21.49
N ALA A 258 3.89 -10.66 -22.61
CA ALA A 258 4.55 -11.09 -23.85
C ALA A 258 6.04 -11.37 -23.64
N PHE A 259 6.73 -10.53 -22.86
CA PHE A 259 8.12 -10.73 -22.48
C PHE A 259 8.33 -12.04 -21.71
N ARG A 260 7.42 -12.37 -20.77
CA ARG A 260 7.39 -13.64 -20.04
C ARG A 260 6.82 -14.82 -20.86
N LYS A 261 6.43 -14.60 -22.13
CA LYS A 261 5.78 -15.56 -23.02
C LYS A 261 4.45 -16.13 -22.47
N ILE A 262 3.75 -15.33 -21.68
CA ILE A 262 2.45 -15.65 -21.11
C ILE A 262 1.36 -15.22 -22.10
N GLY A 263 0.50 -16.16 -22.50
CA GLY A 263 -0.64 -15.91 -23.38
C GLY A 263 -1.71 -15.04 -22.71
N VAL A 264 -2.47 -14.30 -23.51
CA VAL A 264 -3.57 -13.44 -23.05
C VAL A 264 -4.88 -13.85 -23.71
N LEU A 265 -5.92 -14.02 -22.91
CA LEU A 265 -7.31 -14.03 -23.34
C LEU A 265 -7.97 -12.74 -22.82
N ILE A 266 -8.53 -11.93 -23.71
CA ILE A 266 -9.32 -10.77 -23.31
C ILE A 266 -10.74 -11.24 -23.03
N SER A 267 -11.29 -10.96 -21.84
CA SER A 267 -12.68 -11.28 -21.49
C SER A 267 -13.53 -10.01 -21.57
N MET A 268 -14.58 -10.04 -22.40
CA MET A 268 -15.60 -8.98 -22.42
C MET A 268 -16.53 -9.17 -21.23
N HIS A 269 -16.07 -8.72 -20.06
CA HIS A 269 -16.57 -9.19 -18.78
C HIS A 269 -17.83 -8.42 -18.34
N THR A 270 -17.70 -7.10 -18.14
CA THR A 270 -18.78 -6.21 -17.70
C THR A 270 -19.15 -5.17 -18.76
N LEU A 271 -20.40 -4.69 -18.76
CA LEU A 271 -20.83 -3.65 -19.70
C LEU A 271 -20.49 -2.26 -19.17
N THR A 272 -20.87 -1.99 -17.92
CA THR A 272 -20.62 -0.74 -17.20
C THR A 272 -20.19 -1.04 -15.78
N GLU A 273 -19.80 0.00 -15.03
CA GLU A 273 -19.47 -0.13 -13.61
C GLU A 273 -20.58 -0.77 -12.78
N LYS A 274 -21.85 -0.62 -13.16
CA LYS A 274 -23.03 -1.09 -12.40
C LYS A 274 -23.76 -2.28 -13.02
N ASP A 275 -23.28 -2.82 -14.14
CA ASP A 275 -23.92 -3.95 -14.82
C ASP A 275 -22.89 -4.88 -15.48
N ASN A 276 -22.79 -6.10 -14.94
CA ASN A 276 -21.98 -7.17 -15.50
C ASN A 276 -22.54 -7.68 -16.84
N GLY A 277 -23.78 -7.35 -17.19
CA GLY A 277 -24.40 -7.65 -18.46
C GLY A 277 -25.01 -9.04 -18.51
N LYS A 278 -26.30 -9.12 -18.20
CA LYS A 278 -27.17 -10.31 -18.41
C LYS A 278 -27.23 -10.79 -19.88
N LEU A 279 -26.85 -9.90 -20.79
CA LEU A 279 -26.62 -10.06 -22.22
C LEU A 279 -25.34 -9.26 -22.57
N TRP A 280 -24.89 -9.30 -23.83
CA TRP A 280 -23.81 -8.44 -24.33
C TRP A 280 -24.25 -6.99 -24.64
N TYR A 281 -25.47 -6.62 -24.26
CA TYR A 281 -26.00 -5.26 -24.42
C TYR A 281 -27.01 -4.91 -23.31
N ASN A 282 -27.19 -3.62 -23.06
CA ASN A 282 -28.21 -3.03 -22.19
C ASN A 282 -28.59 -1.61 -22.68
N ASP A 283 -29.36 -0.86 -21.89
CA ASP A 283 -29.87 0.46 -22.29
C ASP A 283 -28.79 1.55 -22.40
N ALA A 284 -27.60 1.33 -21.79
CA ALA A 284 -26.45 2.24 -21.88
C ALA A 284 -25.45 1.82 -22.98
N ILE A 285 -25.28 0.52 -23.16
CA ILE A 285 -24.33 -0.14 -24.07
C ILE A 285 -25.14 -0.99 -25.06
N SER A 286 -25.50 -0.40 -26.20
CA SER A 286 -26.13 -1.13 -27.31
C SER A 286 -25.18 -2.18 -27.91
N GLU A 287 -25.74 -3.12 -28.68
CA GLU A 287 -24.92 -4.11 -29.40
C GLU A 287 -23.90 -3.41 -30.34
N ASP A 288 -24.26 -2.32 -31.00
CA ASP A 288 -23.30 -1.55 -31.83
C ASP A 288 -22.14 -0.97 -31.03
N LYS A 289 -22.38 -0.44 -29.81
CA LYS A 289 -21.32 0.00 -28.90
C LYS A 289 -20.45 -1.15 -28.42
N PHE A 290 -21.05 -2.32 -28.16
CA PHE A 290 -20.29 -3.52 -27.82
C PHE A 290 -19.35 -3.90 -28.97
N LEU A 291 -19.85 -3.92 -30.20
CA LEU A 291 -19.06 -4.22 -31.41
C LEU A 291 -18.02 -3.13 -31.72
N GLU A 292 -18.29 -1.85 -31.41
CA GLU A 292 -17.30 -0.77 -31.48
C GLU A 292 -16.14 -1.01 -30.50
N SER A 293 -16.39 -1.52 -29.30
CA SER A 293 -15.31 -1.88 -28.36
C SER A 293 -14.41 -3.00 -28.91
N ILE A 294 -14.97 -3.94 -29.68
CA ILE A 294 -14.20 -4.97 -30.39
C ILE A 294 -13.32 -4.34 -31.48
N ASP A 295 -13.86 -3.40 -32.27
CA ASP A 295 -13.08 -2.66 -33.28
C ASP A 295 -11.94 -1.84 -32.65
N ILE A 296 -12.17 -1.22 -31.48
CA ILE A 296 -11.13 -0.52 -30.69
C ILE A 296 -10.04 -1.51 -30.26
N LEU A 297 -10.39 -2.65 -29.69
CA LEU A 297 -9.42 -3.67 -29.25
C LEU A 297 -8.59 -4.20 -30.42
N THR A 298 -9.23 -4.67 -31.51
CA THR A 298 -8.52 -5.23 -32.66
C THR A 298 -7.60 -4.21 -33.32
N LYS A 299 -8.09 -2.97 -33.53
CA LYS A 299 -7.30 -1.86 -34.12
C LYS A 299 -6.05 -1.52 -33.30
N ASN A 300 -6.13 -1.65 -31.97
CA ASN A 300 -5.03 -1.28 -31.07
C ASN A 300 -4.04 -2.43 -30.79
N LEU A 301 -4.49 -3.68 -30.89
CA LEU A 301 -3.76 -4.84 -30.36
C LEU A 301 -3.51 -5.96 -31.39
N CYS A 302 -4.14 -5.96 -32.56
CA CYS A 302 -3.86 -6.96 -33.60
C CYS A 302 -2.57 -6.67 -34.37
N ASN A 303 -1.41 -6.94 -33.75
CA ASN A 303 -0.10 -6.83 -34.40
C ASN A 303 0.97 -7.61 -33.62
N ASN A 304 2.16 -7.73 -34.24
CA ASN A 304 3.32 -8.44 -33.68
C ASN A 304 3.72 -8.00 -32.26
N GLU A 305 3.46 -6.74 -31.86
CA GLU A 305 3.86 -6.25 -30.53
C GLU A 305 3.04 -6.87 -29.39
N TYR A 306 1.84 -7.39 -29.70
CA TYR A 306 0.92 -8.05 -28.76
C TYR A 306 0.59 -9.49 -29.21
N TRP A 307 1.57 -10.15 -29.85
CA TRP A 307 1.46 -11.50 -30.43
C TRP A 307 0.87 -12.56 -29.49
N ASN A 308 0.99 -12.37 -28.18
CA ASN A 308 0.55 -13.28 -27.13
C ASN A 308 -0.96 -13.21 -26.85
N ILE A 309 -1.71 -12.25 -27.41
CA ILE A 309 -3.17 -12.27 -27.35
C ILE A 309 -3.68 -13.39 -28.27
N MET A 310 -4.26 -14.42 -27.66
CA MET A 310 -4.86 -15.56 -28.35
C MET A 310 -6.23 -15.21 -28.95
N GLY A 311 -6.93 -14.26 -28.36
CA GLY A 311 -8.21 -13.73 -28.85
C GLY A 311 -9.11 -13.17 -27.76
N ILE A 312 -10.42 -13.19 -28.02
CA ILE A 312 -11.46 -12.63 -27.17
C ILE A 312 -12.44 -13.72 -26.72
N ASP A 313 -12.73 -13.74 -25.42
CA ASP A 313 -13.94 -14.31 -24.83
C ASP A 313 -15.07 -13.29 -25.02
N LEU A 314 -16.07 -13.73 -25.78
CA LEU A 314 -17.01 -12.87 -26.49
C LEU A 314 -18.05 -12.22 -25.57
N LYS A 315 -18.36 -12.86 -24.43
CA LYS A 315 -19.13 -12.28 -23.31
C LYS A 315 -19.07 -13.25 -22.13
N ASN A 316 -18.59 -12.77 -20.99
CA ASN A 316 -18.67 -13.48 -19.72
C ASN A 316 -20.14 -13.65 -19.27
N GLU A 317 -20.56 -14.86 -18.92
CA GLU A 317 -21.81 -15.15 -18.20
C GLU A 317 -23.10 -14.48 -18.74
N PRO A 318 -23.52 -14.76 -19.99
CA PRO A 318 -24.76 -14.23 -20.58
C PRO A 318 -26.02 -14.93 -20.01
N TYR A 319 -26.26 -14.81 -18.71
CA TYR A 319 -27.22 -15.62 -17.94
C TYR A 319 -28.71 -15.34 -18.20
N LYS A 320 -29.05 -14.38 -19.09
CA LYS A 320 -30.42 -14.21 -19.63
C LYS A 320 -30.49 -14.30 -21.16
N ALA A 321 -29.44 -14.83 -21.80
CA ALA A 321 -29.47 -15.17 -23.21
C ALA A 321 -30.14 -16.52 -23.46
N THR A 322 -30.56 -16.72 -24.71
CA THR A 322 -31.07 -17.99 -25.24
C THR A 322 -30.09 -18.56 -26.28
N TRP A 323 -30.33 -19.80 -26.74
CA TRP A 323 -29.42 -20.48 -27.68
C TRP A 323 -30.13 -20.94 -28.97
N GLY A 324 -29.89 -20.22 -30.06
CA GLY A 324 -30.30 -20.63 -31.40
C GLY A 324 -31.80 -20.53 -31.67
N ASP A 325 -32.55 -19.70 -30.95
CA ASP A 325 -33.98 -19.44 -31.20
C ASP A 325 -34.24 -18.30 -32.20
N GLY A 326 -33.22 -17.52 -32.57
CA GLY A 326 -33.33 -16.37 -33.48
C GLY A 326 -33.89 -15.09 -32.85
N THR A 327 -34.09 -15.06 -31.52
CA THR A 327 -34.50 -13.85 -30.80
C THR A 327 -33.33 -12.84 -30.65
N PRO A 328 -33.58 -11.57 -30.25
CA PRO A 328 -32.51 -10.64 -29.94
C PRO A 328 -31.56 -11.15 -28.84
N SER A 329 -32.07 -11.93 -27.90
CA SER A 329 -31.34 -12.60 -26.81
C SER A 329 -30.56 -13.85 -27.23
N ASP A 330 -30.62 -14.27 -28.50
CA ASP A 330 -29.91 -15.46 -28.99
C ASP A 330 -28.39 -15.24 -28.98
N PHE A 331 -27.70 -15.73 -27.94
CA PHE A 331 -26.24 -15.58 -27.83
C PHE A 331 -25.47 -16.45 -28.82
N ARG A 332 -26.07 -17.53 -29.37
CA ARG A 332 -25.45 -18.23 -30.51
C ARG A 332 -25.34 -17.28 -31.70
N ALA A 333 -26.40 -16.50 -31.97
CA ALA A 333 -26.37 -15.49 -33.03
C ALA A 333 -25.51 -14.27 -32.66
N GLY A 334 -25.53 -13.84 -31.39
CA GLY A 334 -24.69 -12.76 -30.86
C GLY A 334 -23.19 -13.07 -30.96
N ALA A 335 -22.76 -14.23 -30.46
CA ALA A 335 -21.38 -14.70 -30.52
C ALA A 335 -20.84 -14.74 -31.96
N VAL A 336 -21.64 -15.19 -32.94
CA VAL A 336 -21.26 -15.14 -34.36
C VAL A 336 -21.07 -13.70 -34.85
N ARG A 337 -21.91 -12.74 -34.44
CA ARG A 337 -21.75 -11.31 -34.80
C ARG A 337 -20.48 -10.70 -34.19
N ILE A 338 -20.25 -10.94 -32.89
CA ILE A 338 -19.10 -10.45 -32.14
C ILE A 338 -17.79 -11.04 -32.70
N ALA A 339 -17.74 -12.37 -32.88
CA ALA A 339 -16.57 -13.05 -33.44
C ALA A 339 -16.30 -12.65 -34.88
N ASN A 340 -17.33 -12.48 -35.73
CA ASN A 340 -17.11 -12.05 -37.11
C ASN A 340 -16.66 -10.57 -37.20
N ARG A 341 -17.05 -9.71 -36.24
CA ARG A 341 -16.47 -8.36 -36.10
C ARG A 341 -15.00 -8.45 -35.69
N MET A 342 -14.69 -9.25 -34.66
CA MET A 342 -13.32 -9.49 -34.19
C MET A 342 -12.42 -10.02 -35.32
N LEU A 343 -12.85 -11.05 -36.06
CA LEU A 343 -12.09 -11.67 -37.14
C LEU A 343 -11.90 -10.76 -38.36
N LYS A 344 -12.80 -9.80 -38.58
CA LYS A 344 -12.62 -8.74 -39.58
C LYS A 344 -11.50 -7.76 -39.19
N GLY A 345 -11.37 -7.45 -37.90
CA GLY A 345 -10.29 -6.62 -37.36
C GLY A 345 -8.98 -7.37 -37.09
N CYS A 346 -9.05 -8.67 -36.78
CA CYS A 346 -7.93 -9.54 -36.47
C CYS A 346 -8.21 -11.01 -36.83
N PRO A 347 -7.93 -11.45 -38.07
CA PRO A 347 -8.21 -12.82 -38.49
C PRO A 347 -7.40 -13.88 -37.73
N GLN A 348 -6.28 -13.50 -37.11
CA GLN A 348 -5.42 -14.39 -36.31
C GLN A 348 -6.05 -14.84 -34.99
N TRP A 349 -6.99 -14.09 -34.41
CA TRP A 349 -7.53 -14.35 -33.07
C TRP A 349 -8.61 -15.44 -33.02
N LEU A 350 -8.76 -16.07 -31.85
CA LEU A 350 -9.80 -17.04 -31.52
C LEU A 350 -10.99 -16.37 -30.81
N GLY A 351 -12.21 -16.83 -31.10
CA GLY A 351 -13.42 -16.47 -30.37
C GLY A 351 -13.77 -17.55 -29.36
N PHE A 352 -13.68 -17.22 -28.07
CA PHE A 352 -14.04 -18.10 -26.96
C PHE A 352 -15.52 -17.91 -26.63
N VAL A 353 -16.27 -19.01 -26.61
CA VAL A 353 -17.74 -19.05 -26.51
C VAL A 353 -18.16 -19.72 -25.21
N GLU A 354 -18.71 -18.93 -24.30
CA GLU A 354 -19.32 -19.39 -23.05
C GLU A 354 -20.77 -19.90 -23.27
N GLY A 355 -21.32 -20.58 -22.28
CA GLY A 355 -22.70 -21.04 -22.26
C GLY A 355 -23.71 -19.99 -21.75
N VAL A 356 -24.99 -20.30 -21.92
CA VAL A 356 -26.11 -19.56 -21.32
C VAL A 356 -26.50 -20.19 -19.98
N TYR A 357 -27.69 -19.88 -19.45
CA TYR A 357 -28.20 -20.41 -18.18
C TYR A 357 -29.67 -20.83 -18.29
N ALA A 358 -30.00 -22.01 -17.76
CA ALA A 358 -31.37 -22.44 -17.53
C ALA A 358 -31.50 -23.24 -16.21
N GLU A 359 -32.69 -23.21 -15.61
CA GLU A 359 -32.93 -23.67 -14.22
C GLU A 359 -33.56 -25.08 -14.12
N ASP A 360 -33.98 -25.64 -15.26
CA ASP A 360 -34.91 -26.77 -15.34
C ASP A 360 -34.30 -28.01 -16.02
N HIS A 361 -32.96 -28.10 -16.07
CA HIS A 361 -32.26 -29.23 -16.68
C HIS A 361 -32.48 -30.51 -15.88
N LYS A 362 -32.56 -31.64 -16.60
CA LYS A 362 -32.83 -32.97 -16.03
C LYS A 362 -31.72 -33.94 -16.42
N ILE A 363 -31.11 -34.57 -15.41
CA ILE A 363 -30.04 -35.56 -15.56
C ILE A 363 -30.30 -36.75 -14.62
N THR A 364 -29.96 -37.96 -15.04
CA THR A 364 -30.00 -39.13 -14.14
C THR A 364 -28.69 -39.23 -13.36
N LEU A 365 -28.73 -38.96 -12.06
CA LEU A 365 -27.59 -39.11 -11.14
C LEU A 365 -27.89 -40.23 -10.14
N ASP A 366 -26.95 -41.15 -9.98
CA ASP A 366 -27.06 -42.34 -9.11
C ASP A 366 -28.39 -43.13 -9.28
N GLY A 367 -28.90 -43.19 -10.51
CA GLY A 367 -30.14 -43.89 -10.86
C GLY A 367 -31.43 -43.09 -10.67
N LYS A 368 -31.37 -41.82 -10.25
CA LYS A 368 -32.52 -40.94 -10.02
C LYS A 368 -32.52 -39.73 -10.96
N GLU A 369 -33.67 -39.40 -11.56
CA GLU A 369 -33.84 -38.13 -12.25
C GLU A 369 -33.68 -36.97 -11.26
N THR A 370 -32.73 -36.09 -11.53
CA THR A 370 -32.33 -34.94 -10.71
C THR A 370 -32.47 -33.68 -11.56
N LYS A 371 -33.19 -32.68 -11.03
CA LYS A 371 -33.19 -31.34 -11.62
C LYS A 371 -31.93 -30.57 -11.22
N TYR A 372 -31.43 -29.73 -12.10
CA TYR A 372 -30.36 -28.77 -11.79
C TYR A 372 -30.48 -27.49 -12.62
N ALA A 373 -29.86 -26.43 -12.11
CA ALA A 373 -29.63 -25.19 -12.85
C ALA A 373 -28.18 -25.14 -13.33
N ASP A 374 -27.95 -24.60 -14.53
CA ASP A 374 -26.60 -24.40 -15.07
C ASP A 374 -25.74 -23.49 -14.18
N TRP A 375 -24.42 -23.52 -14.41
CA TRP A 375 -23.61 -22.36 -14.05
C TRP A 375 -23.87 -21.23 -15.05
N TYR A 376 -23.83 -19.98 -14.59
CA TYR A 376 -23.72 -18.85 -15.52
C TYR A 376 -22.44 -19.04 -16.35
N GLY A 377 -22.52 -18.84 -17.67
CA GLY A 377 -21.42 -19.17 -18.59
C GLY A 377 -21.24 -20.67 -18.87
N GLY A 378 -22.04 -21.56 -18.27
CA GLY A 378 -21.86 -23.02 -18.34
C GLY A 378 -22.74 -23.75 -19.36
N GLY A 379 -23.99 -23.33 -19.56
CA GLY A 379 -24.99 -24.07 -20.34
C GLY A 379 -24.74 -24.02 -21.85
N LEU A 380 -24.10 -25.04 -22.42
CA LEU A 380 -23.87 -25.19 -23.87
C LEU A 380 -24.71 -26.31 -24.50
N GLN A 381 -25.70 -26.87 -23.81
CA GLN A 381 -26.53 -27.99 -24.27
C GLN A 381 -27.18 -27.72 -25.64
N GLY A 382 -27.53 -26.48 -25.96
CA GLY A 382 -28.06 -26.07 -27.27
C GLY A 382 -27.08 -26.29 -28.43
N ALA A 383 -25.77 -26.32 -28.17
CA ALA A 383 -24.75 -26.63 -29.18
C ALA A 383 -24.80 -28.10 -29.65
N LYS A 384 -25.51 -29.01 -28.95
CA LYS A 384 -25.81 -30.39 -29.41
C LYS A 384 -26.56 -30.38 -30.76
N THR A 385 -27.37 -29.35 -31.02
CA THR A 385 -28.23 -29.26 -32.22
C THR A 385 -27.95 -28.03 -33.08
N LYS A 386 -27.46 -26.93 -32.48
CA LYS A 386 -27.17 -25.67 -33.18
C LYS A 386 -25.78 -25.16 -32.79
N GLY A 387 -24.75 -25.73 -33.44
CA GLY A 387 -23.36 -25.30 -33.30
C GLY A 387 -23.10 -23.86 -33.78
N VAL A 388 -21.91 -23.35 -33.49
CA VAL A 388 -21.45 -21.99 -33.83
C VAL A 388 -20.40 -22.08 -34.93
N ASP A 389 -20.58 -21.30 -35.99
CA ASP A 389 -19.65 -21.19 -37.13
C ASP A 389 -19.26 -19.73 -37.33
N PHE A 390 -17.97 -19.45 -37.42
CA PHE A 390 -17.43 -18.11 -37.68
C PHE A 390 -17.02 -17.94 -39.14
N SER A 391 -16.82 -16.69 -39.57
CA SER A 391 -16.43 -16.32 -40.95
C SER A 391 -15.05 -16.86 -41.37
N ILE A 392 -14.24 -17.35 -40.43
CA ILE A 392 -12.94 -17.98 -40.66
C ILE A 392 -12.94 -19.34 -39.94
N PRO A 393 -12.55 -20.45 -40.62
CA PRO A 393 -12.55 -21.78 -40.02
C PRO A 393 -11.50 -21.93 -38.90
N ASN A 394 -11.70 -22.91 -38.03
CA ASN A 394 -10.83 -23.21 -36.87
C ASN A 394 -10.72 -22.06 -35.85
N LYS A 395 -11.72 -21.17 -35.74
CA LYS A 395 -11.68 -20.00 -34.84
C LYS A 395 -12.57 -20.07 -33.60
N VAL A 396 -13.42 -21.08 -33.49
CA VAL A 396 -14.31 -21.31 -32.33
C VAL A 396 -13.53 -22.02 -31.23
N VAL A 397 -13.65 -21.56 -29.98
CA VAL A 397 -13.24 -22.31 -28.79
C VAL A 397 -14.42 -22.39 -27.83
N TRP A 398 -14.76 -23.58 -27.35
CA TRP A 398 -15.75 -23.72 -26.28
C TRP A 398 -15.10 -23.36 -24.95
N ALA A 399 -15.69 -22.41 -24.23
CA ALA A 399 -15.12 -21.78 -23.04
C ALA A 399 -16.01 -21.85 -21.77
N PRO A 400 -16.80 -22.91 -21.53
CA PRO A 400 -17.81 -22.90 -20.47
C PRO A 400 -17.22 -22.74 -19.06
N HIS A 401 -18.04 -22.18 -18.17
CA HIS A 401 -17.74 -22.04 -16.74
C HIS A 401 -18.21 -23.25 -15.93
N TYR A 402 -17.43 -23.64 -14.93
CA TYR A 402 -17.85 -24.66 -13.96
C TYR A 402 -17.22 -24.43 -12.58
N TYR A 403 -18.03 -23.96 -11.63
CA TYR A 403 -17.56 -23.56 -10.31
C TYR A 403 -17.76 -24.64 -9.23
N THR A 404 -17.61 -24.24 -7.98
CA THR A 404 -17.67 -25.08 -6.78
C THR A 404 -18.76 -24.56 -5.81
N PRO A 405 -19.11 -25.30 -4.74
CA PRO A 405 -20.15 -24.87 -3.80
C PRO A 405 -19.93 -23.48 -3.18
N ALA A 406 -18.69 -23.02 -3.11
CA ALA A 406 -18.35 -21.70 -2.59
C ALA A 406 -18.84 -20.53 -3.47
N VAL A 407 -19.09 -20.77 -4.76
CA VAL A 407 -19.77 -19.79 -5.64
C VAL A 407 -21.29 -19.94 -5.50
N PHE A 408 -21.81 -21.17 -5.59
CA PHE A 408 -23.21 -21.47 -5.26
C PHE A 408 -23.37 -22.96 -4.89
N PRO A 409 -24.12 -23.32 -3.83
CA PRO A 409 -24.24 -24.71 -3.38
C PRO A 409 -25.27 -25.46 -4.25
N GLN A 410 -24.83 -25.87 -5.43
CA GLN A 410 -25.60 -26.68 -6.38
C GLN A 410 -26.01 -28.04 -5.79
N ASP A 411 -27.29 -28.41 -5.89
CA ASP A 411 -27.85 -29.61 -5.22
C ASP A 411 -27.17 -30.92 -5.65
N TYR A 412 -26.75 -31.03 -6.92
CA TYR A 412 -26.12 -32.24 -7.44
C TYR A 412 -24.76 -32.55 -6.78
N LEU A 413 -24.10 -31.57 -6.15
CA LEU A 413 -22.83 -31.78 -5.44
C LEU A 413 -23.01 -32.47 -4.07
N TYR A 414 -24.24 -32.75 -3.65
CA TYR A 414 -24.58 -33.29 -2.33
C TYR A 414 -25.57 -34.46 -2.38
N ALA A 415 -25.53 -35.32 -1.35
CA ALA A 415 -26.59 -36.30 -1.10
C ALA A 415 -27.64 -35.67 -0.17
N ASN A 416 -28.88 -35.55 -0.67
CA ASN A 416 -29.98 -34.84 -0.01
C ASN A 416 -29.65 -33.35 0.25
N GLY A 417 -30.62 -32.65 0.83
CA GLY A 417 -30.52 -31.25 1.23
C GLY A 417 -31.87 -30.54 1.07
N THR A 418 -32.07 -29.49 1.86
CA THR A 418 -33.25 -28.63 1.83
C THR A 418 -32.79 -27.22 1.47
N ARG A 419 -33.27 -26.70 0.33
CA ARG A 419 -32.99 -25.32 -0.11
C ARG A 419 -33.71 -24.33 0.80
N VAL A 420 -32.98 -23.43 1.46
CA VAL A 420 -33.53 -22.42 2.39
C VAL A 420 -32.96 -21.05 2.02
N GLY A 421 -33.72 -20.30 1.21
CA GLY A 421 -33.15 -19.21 0.41
C GLY A 421 -32.13 -19.79 -0.57
N ASN A 422 -30.98 -19.13 -0.72
CA ASN A 422 -29.92 -19.65 -1.58
C ASN A 422 -29.08 -20.76 -0.92
N ALA A 423 -29.05 -20.80 0.42
CA ALA A 423 -28.29 -21.79 1.19
C ALA A 423 -28.91 -23.19 1.10
N LEU A 424 -28.07 -24.22 1.22
CA LEU A 424 -28.50 -25.61 1.27
C LEU A 424 -28.30 -26.16 2.68
N LYS A 425 -29.37 -26.58 3.35
CA LYS A 425 -29.33 -27.17 4.70
C LYS A 425 -29.55 -28.68 4.65
N ASP A 426 -29.27 -29.39 5.74
CA ASP A 426 -29.55 -30.82 5.92
C ASP A 426 -28.95 -31.74 4.83
N TYR A 427 -27.90 -31.26 4.14
CA TYR A 427 -27.19 -31.99 3.10
C TYR A 427 -26.17 -32.96 3.70
N LYS A 428 -25.79 -33.97 2.91
CA LYS A 428 -24.66 -34.85 3.21
C LYS A 428 -23.60 -34.70 2.11
N GLU A 429 -22.38 -34.40 2.51
CA GLU A 429 -21.22 -34.43 1.60
C GLU A 429 -21.02 -35.83 1.01
N LEU A 430 -20.80 -35.87 -0.31
CA LEU A 430 -20.53 -37.09 -1.06
C LEU A 430 -19.11 -37.62 -0.81
N ASP A 431 -18.94 -38.93 -0.92
CA ASP A 431 -17.61 -39.55 -1.00
C ASP A 431 -16.89 -39.21 -2.33
N ASP A 432 -15.62 -39.58 -2.46
CA ASP A 432 -14.79 -39.19 -3.60
C ASP A 432 -15.32 -39.72 -4.93
N ASP A 433 -15.86 -40.94 -4.95
CA ASP A 433 -16.33 -41.57 -6.17
C ASP A 433 -17.71 -41.05 -6.59
N GLY A 434 -18.60 -40.79 -5.64
CA GLY A 434 -19.88 -40.12 -5.88
C GLY A 434 -19.68 -38.67 -6.35
N LEU A 435 -18.84 -37.89 -5.67
CA LEU A 435 -18.59 -36.49 -6.03
C LEU A 435 -17.91 -36.38 -7.40
N ARG A 436 -16.85 -37.15 -7.65
CA ARG A 436 -16.14 -37.17 -8.95
C ARG A 436 -17.07 -37.62 -10.09
N ARG A 437 -17.92 -38.63 -9.85
CA ARG A 437 -18.92 -39.10 -10.83
C ARG A 437 -19.90 -38.01 -11.18
N ARG A 438 -20.54 -37.37 -10.19
CA ARG A 438 -21.55 -36.35 -10.45
C ARG A 438 -20.99 -35.10 -11.11
N ILE A 439 -19.79 -34.66 -10.74
CA ILE A 439 -19.10 -33.57 -11.44
C ILE A 439 -18.86 -33.95 -12.91
N LYS A 440 -18.33 -35.15 -13.18
CA LYS A 440 -18.16 -35.65 -14.55
C LYS A 440 -19.48 -35.66 -15.31
N ASP A 441 -20.55 -36.16 -14.71
CA ASP A 441 -21.84 -36.37 -15.37
C ASP A 441 -22.60 -35.05 -15.64
N THR A 442 -22.57 -34.08 -14.71
CA THR A 442 -23.14 -32.74 -14.95
C THR A 442 -22.30 -31.93 -15.94
N MET A 443 -20.96 -31.97 -15.85
CA MET A 443 -20.11 -31.39 -16.89
C MET A 443 -20.42 -32.01 -18.26
N ASP A 444 -20.61 -33.34 -18.34
CA ASP A 444 -20.94 -34.05 -19.59
C ASP A 444 -22.27 -33.63 -20.21
N ASP A 445 -23.31 -33.38 -19.40
CA ASP A 445 -24.58 -32.89 -19.94
C ASP A 445 -24.48 -31.42 -20.37
N MET A 446 -23.93 -30.55 -19.51
CA MET A 446 -23.78 -29.11 -19.77
C MET A 446 -22.98 -28.80 -21.04
N PHE A 447 -21.78 -29.40 -21.18
CA PHE A 447 -20.83 -29.03 -22.25
C PHE A 447 -19.79 -30.11 -22.62
N GLY A 448 -19.55 -31.12 -21.79
CA GLY A 448 -18.45 -32.07 -21.93
C GLY A 448 -18.53 -32.96 -23.19
N PHE A 449 -19.73 -33.09 -23.74
CA PHE A 449 -19.99 -33.69 -25.06
C PHE A 449 -19.35 -32.93 -26.24
N LEU A 450 -18.96 -31.65 -26.06
CA LEU A 450 -18.28 -30.84 -27.08
C LEU A 450 -16.78 -31.19 -27.21
N ALA A 451 -16.24 -32.00 -26.30
CA ALA A 451 -14.87 -32.50 -26.39
C ALA A 451 -14.74 -33.49 -27.55
N SER A 452 -14.31 -33.00 -28.71
CA SER A 452 -14.16 -33.77 -29.95
C SER A 452 -12.69 -33.88 -30.38
N GLU A 453 -12.26 -35.05 -30.86
CA GLU A 453 -10.92 -35.25 -31.43
C GLU A 453 -10.73 -34.61 -32.82
N THR A 454 -11.81 -34.16 -33.47
CA THR A 454 -11.80 -33.52 -34.79
C THR A 454 -12.33 -32.07 -34.78
N GLY A 455 -13.19 -31.75 -33.81
CA GLY A 455 -13.86 -30.44 -33.70
C GLY A 455 -13.04 -29.35 -32.97
N PRO A 456 -13.71 -28.26 -32.58
CA PRO A 456 -13.15 -27.18 -31.77
C PRO A 456 -12.52 -27.68 -30.45
N ALA A 457 -11.55 -26.92 -29.94
CA ALA A 457 -11.02 -27.10 -28.60
C ALA A 457 -12.04 -26.73 -27.51
N LEU A 458 -11.97 -27.46 -26.38
CA LEU A 458 -12.71 -27.17 -25.15
C LEU A 458 -11.73 -26.73 -24.04
N VAL A 459 -12.02 -25.60 -23.42
CA VAL A 459 -11.30 -24.95 -22.32
C VAL A 459 -12.32 -24.57 -21.26
N LEU A 460 -12.02 -24.66 -19.96
CA LEU A 460 -12.88 -24.00 -18.97
C LEU A 460 -12.56 -22.50 -18.93
N GLY A 461 -13.54 -21.65 -19.26
CA GLY A 461 -13.40 -20.19 -19.24
C GLY A 461 -13.06 -19.70 -17.83
N GLU A 462 -13.78 -20.25 -16.85
CA GLU A 462 -13.47 -20.16 -15.43
C GLU A 462 -13.82 -21.46 -14.68
N PHE A 463 -13.04 -21.75 -13.65
CA PHE A 463 -13.38 -22.69 -12.58
C PHE A 463 -12.66 -22.27 -11.29
N GLY A 464 -13.10 -22.76 -10.13
CA GLY A 464 -12.39 -22.50 -8.87
C GLY A 464 -13.29 -22.37 -7.65
N GLY A 465 -12.68 -22.04 -6.51
CA GLY A 465 -13.31 -22.01 -5.20
C GLY A 465 -12.32 -21.86 -4.06
N LEU A 466 -12.85 -21.71 -2.85
CA LEU A 466 -12.09 -21.78 -1.60
C LEU A 466 -11.38 -23.14 -1.49
N TYR A 467 -10.04 -23.12 -1.50
CA TYR A 467 -9.21 -24.33 -1.54
C TYR A 467 -8.57 -24.65 -0.18
N SER A 468 -7.84 -23.71 0.42
CA SER A 468 -7.23 -23.82 1.75
C SER A 468 -8.16 -23.37 2.89
N LEU A 469 -9.12 -22.50 2.58
CA LEU A 469 -10.09 -21.92 3.53
C LEU A 469 -11.44 -22.67 3.56
N ASP A 470 -11.52 -23.83 2.90
CA ASP A 470 -12.73 -24.65 2.83
C ASP A 470 -13.12 -25.17 4.22
N LYS A 471 -14.29 -24.75 4.72
CA LYS A 471 -14.83 -25.16 6.03
C LYS A 471 -15.68 -26.43 5.97
N HIS A 472 -16.08 -26.93 4.80
CA HIS A 472 -16.86 -28.17 4.73
C HIS A 472 -16.10 -29.32 5.43
N PRO A 473 -16.78 -30.20 6.19
CA PRO A 473 -16.13 -31.30 6.91
C PRO A 473 -15.22 -32.18 6.05
N GLN A 474 -15.68 -32.64 4.89
CA GLN A 474 -14.90 -33.42 3.93
C GLN A 474 -14.11 -32.56 2.92
N LYS A 475 -14.13 -31.22 3.03
CA LYS A 475 -13.51 -30.29 2.05
C LYS A 475 -14.07 -30.42 0.63
N THR A 476 -15.40 -30.44 0.50
CA THR A 476 -16.08 -30.58 -0.79
C THR A 476 -15.73 -29.48 -1.80
N THR A 477 -15.53 -28.21 -1.42
CA THR A 477 -15.11 -27.15 -2.37
C THR A 477 -13.73 -27.44 -2.96
N LYS A 478 -12.78 -27.82 -2.10
CA LYS A 478 -11.43 -28.25 -2.50
C LYS A 478 -11.50 -29.47 -3.43
N ARG A 479 -12.25 -30.51 -3.05
CA ARG A 479 -12.41 -31.75 -3.82
C ARG A 479 -13.08 -31.51 -5.17
N CYS A 480 -14.08 -30.63 -5.24
CA CYS A 480 -14.65 -30.20 -6.52
C CYS A 480 -13.60 -29.59 -7.45
N THR A 481 -12.72 -28.73 -6.93
CA THR A 481 -11.60 -28.16 -7.72
C THR A 481 -10.63 -29.25 -8.18
N ASP A 482 -10.25 -30.17 -7.29
CA ASP A 482 -9.34 -31.27 -7.61
C ASP A 482 -9.91 -32.22 -8.68
N PHE A 483 -11.20 -32.58 -8.58
CA PHE A 483 -11.87 -33.48 -9.54
C PHE A 483 -12.18 -32.80 -10.87
N THR A 484 -12.51 -31.52 -10.90
CA THR A 484 -12.58 -30.74 -12.15
C THR A 484 -11.23 -30.75 -12.87
N ILE A 485 -10.12 -30.52 -12.15
CA ILE A 485 -8.75 -30.63 -12.70
C ILE A 485 -8.45 -32.07 -13.18
N GLU A 486 -8.91 -33.09 -12.44
CA GLU A 486 -8.77 -34.50 -12.83
C GLU A 486 -9.49 -34.81 -14.15
N ILE A 487 -10.72 -34.32 -14.33
CA ILE A 487 -11.54 -34.53 -15.53
C ILE A 487 -10.94 -33.85 -16.76
N ILE A 488 -10.54 -32.57 -16.66
CA ILE A 488 -9.83 -31.82 -17.71
C ILE A 488 -8.60 -32.62 -18.20
N LYS A 489 -7.81 -33.14 -17.26
CA LYS A 489 -6.59 -33.92 -17.55
C LYS A 489 -6.90 -35.27 -18.18
N ARG A 490 -7.80 -36.07 -17.59
CA ARG A 490 -8.16 -37.41 -18.09
C ARG A 490 -8.74 -37.37 -19.50
N ARG A 491 -9.49 -36.32 -19.85
CA ARG A 491 -10.10 -36.12 -21.17
C ARG A 491 -9.22 -35.37 -22.17
N GLY A 492 -8.01 -34.97 -21.78
CA GLY A 492 -7.08 -34.28 -22.66
C GLY A 492 -7.57 -32.93 -23.20
N TRP A 493 -8.48 -32.24 -22.50
CA TRP A 493 -9.03 -30.94 -22.89
C TRP A 493 -7.93 -29.87 -23.06
N ALA A 494 -8.23 -28.77 -23.75
CA ALA A 494 -7.23 -27.76 -24.09
C ALA A 494 -6.75 -26.94 -22.89
N GLY A 495 -7.52 -26.84 -21.80
CA GLY A 495 -7.07 -26.28 -20.54
C GLY A 495 -8.17 -25.65 -19.71
N GLY A 496 -7.81 -24.65 -18.91
CA GLY A 496 -8.77 -23.76 -18.24
C GLY A 496 -8.09 -22.64 -17.45
N PHE A 497 -8.85 -21.62 -17.05
CA PHE A 497 -8.41 -20.54 -16.17
C PHE A 497 -9.02 -20.69 -14.78
N VAL A 498 -8.21 -20.53 -13.73
CA VAL A 498 -8.71 -20.54 -12.35
C VAL A 498 -9.04 -19.12 -11.87
N TRP A 499 -10.25 -18.93 -11.32
CA TRP A 499 -10.61 -17.74 -10.55
C TRP A 499 -10.15 -17.91 -9.10
N SER A 500 -9.30 -17.06 -8.53
CA SER A 500 -8.59 -15.90 -9.12
C SER A 500 -7.18 -15.79 -8.55
N LEU A 501 -6.41 -14.77 -8.96
CA LEU A 501 -5.20 -14.38 -8.23
C LEU A 501 -5.46 -13.40 -7.09
N ASN A 502 -6.39 -12.44 -7.26
CA ASN A 502 -6.68 -11.41 -6.27
C ASN A 502 -7.12 -12.06 -4.94
N PRO A 503 -6.31 -12.00 -3.86
CA PRO A 503 -6.59 -12.75 -2.63
C PRO A 503 -7.85 -12.24 -1.90
N GLU A 504 -8.28 -11.02 -2.21
CA GLU A 504 -9.49 -10.37 -1.70
C GLU A 504 -10.79 -10.90 -2.36
N SER A 505 -10.70 -11.89 -3.26
CA SER A 505 -11.87 -12.38 -4.02
C SER A 505 -12.88 -13.11 -3.14
N GLU A 506 -14.06 -12.52 -3.00
CA GLU A 506 -15.15 -13.05 -2.18
C GLU A 506 -15.80 -14.31 -2.78
N TYR A 507 -16.28 -15.18 -1.89
CA TYR A 507 -17.04 -16.37 -2.22
C TYR A 507 -18.31 -16.43 -1.35
N GLN A 508 -19.45 -16.74 -1.96
CA GLN A 508 -20.77 -16.58 -1.36
C GLN A 508 -21.14 -17.63 -0.29
N TYR A 509 -20.44 -18.78 -0.18
CA TYR A 509 -20.81 -19.85 0.77
C TYR A 509 -19.59 -20.56 1.36
N ASN A 510 -19.57 -20.76 2.68
CA ASN A 510 -18.51 -21.54 3.34
C ASN A 510 -18.89 -21.95 4.78
N PRO A 511 -19.44 -23.16 5.02
CA PRO A 511 -19.90 -24.18 4.06
C PRO A 511 -21.28 -23.88 3.42
N ALA A 512 -21.86 -24.83 2.67
CA ALA A 512 -23.09 -24.66 1.86
C ALA A 512 -24.36 -24.23 2.61
N ASP A 513 -24.46 -24.52 3.92
CA ASP A 513 -25.53 -24.05 4.82
C ASP A 513 -25.30 -22.63 5.36
N GLN A 514 -24.08 -22.10 5.20
CA GLN A 514 -23.64 -20.80 5.70
C GLN A 514 -23.32 -19.87 4.53
N PRO A 515 -24.28 -19.04 4.08
CA PRO A 515 -23.96 -17.97 3.16
C PRO A 515 -22.96 -17.01 3.83
N GLY A 516 -21.99 -16.55 3.06
CA GLY A 516 -21.13 -15.43 3.43
C GLY A 516 -21.94 -14.14 3.59
N SER A 517 -21.35 -13.14 4.23
CA SER A 517 -21.96 -11.83 4.37
C SER A 517 -22.28 -11.24 2.99
N PRO A 518 -23.53 -10.85 2.69
CA PRO A 518 -23.90 -10.31 1.39
C PRO A 518 -23.39 -8.86 1.25
N VAL A 519 -22.19 -8.70 0.72
CA VAL A 519 -21.77 -7.46 0.06
C VAL A 519 -22.43 -7.42 -1.34
N GLY A 520 -22.63 -6.22 -1.88
CA GLY A 520 -23.37 -6.02 -3.12
C GLY A 520 -22.77 -6.72 -4.34
N THR A 521 -23.59 -6.90 -5.38
CA THR A 521 -23.18 -7.33 -6.73
C THR A 521 -21.83 -6.74 -7.13
N ALA A 522 -20.92 -7.58 -7.64
CA ALA A 522 -19.58 -7.17 -8.03
C ALA A 522 -19.61 -5.96 -8.97
N ILE A 523 -19.21 -4.81 -8.44
CA ILE A 523 -19.17 -3.50 -9.10
C ILE A 523 -17.70 -3.07 -9.08
N SER A 524 -17.05 -3.10 -10.23
CA SER A 524 -15.66 -2.67 -10.38
C SER A 524 -15.57 -1.14 -10.49
N SER A 525 -16.04 -0.41 -9.48
CA SER A 525 -15.93 1.05 -9.40
C SER A 525 -14.79 1.49 -8.49
N PRO A 526 -13.70 2.08 -9.03
CA PRO A 526 -12.91 3.06 -8.30
C PRO A 526 -13.82 4.23 -7.90
N GLY A 527 -13.77 4.69 -6.65
CA GLY A 527 -14.74 5.63 -6.09
C GLY A 527 -14.93 6.92 -6.90
N THR A 528 -16.13 7.14 -7.42
CA THR A 528 -16.50 8.35 -8.17
C THR A 528 -16.88 9.50 -7.23
N ASN A 529 -15.91 10.35 -6.82
CA ASN A 529 -16.22 11.66 -6.21
C ASN A 529 -15.07 12.69 -6.28
N LEU A 530 -14.59 13.00 -7.48
CA LEU A 530 -13.78 14.20 -7.75
C LEU A 530 -14.42 15.03 -8.87
N THR A 531 -15.16 16.06 -8.48
CA THR A 531 -15.80 17.01 -9.40
C THR A 531 -14.80 18.00 -9.97
N SER A 532 -14.85 18.20 -11.30
CA SER A 532 -13.98 19.10 -12.06
C SER A 532 -13.90 20.55 -11.52
N SER A 533 -12.68 21.07 -11.40
CA SER A 533 -12.38 22.51 -11.40
C SER A 533 -11.30 22.83 -12.45
N TYR A 534 -11.72 23.00 -13.70
CA TYR A 534 -10.87 23.54 -14.77
C TYR A 534 -10.32 24.92 -14.38
N VAL A 535 -9.00 25.11 -14.46
CA VAL A 535 -8.35 26.43 -14.49
C VAL A 535 -7.41 26.45 -15.71
N GLY A 536 -7.73 27.28 -16.69
CA GLY A 536 -6.96 27.35 -17.93
C GLY A 536 -5.63 28.09 -17.75
N VAL A 537 -4.54 27.47 -18.17
CA VAL A 537 -3.25 28.16 -18.32
C VAL A 537 -3.18 28.76 -19.73
N THR A 538 -3.00 30.08 -19.81
CA THR A 538 -2.93 30.81 -21.07
C THR A 538 -1.60 30.63 -21.78
N SER A 539 -1.62 30.68 -23.11
CA SER A 539 -0.42 30.62 -23.94
C SER A 539 0.33 31.95 -23.94
N ARG A 540 1.67 31.87 -23.95
CA ARG A 540 2.52 32.96 -24.45
C ARG A 540 3.83 32.40 -25.01
N ALA A 541 4.12 32.78 -26.26
CA ALA A 541 5.47 32.77 -26.82
C ALA A 541 6.23 34.01 -26.28
N SER A 542 7.49 34.31 -26.61
CA SER A 542 8.30 33.94 -27.79
C SER A 542 9.76 34.37 -27.60
N ALA A 543 10.69 33.72 -28.33
CA ALA A 543 11.88 34.34 -28.95
C ALA A 543 12.97 35.00 -28.02
N ASP A 544 14.24 35.11 -28.41
CA ASP A 544 14.97 34.54 -29.55
C ASP A 544 16.48 34.48 -29.22
N ALA A 545 17.26 33.77 -30.06
CA ALA A 545 18.70 33.93 -30.36
C ALA A 545 19.74 34.06 -29.19
N ASP A 546 20.97 33.56 -29.29
CA ASP A 546 21.80 33.50 -30.50
C ASP A 546 22.91 32.43 -30.39
N ALA A 547 23.58 32.12 -31.51
CA ALA A 547 24.76 31.25 -31.55
C ALA A 547 25.71 31.65 -32.69
N PRO A 548 27.03 31.43 -32.55
CA PRO A 548 27.71 30.73 -33.64
C PRO A 548 28.86 29.78 -33.24
N GLY A 549 28.84 28.58 -33.85
CA GLY A 549 29.96 27.97 -34.60
C GLY A 549 31.35 27.79 -33.98
N GLY A 550 31.78 26.52 -33.88
CA GLY A 550 33.19 26.11 -33.71
C GLY A 550 33.41 24.64 -34.11
N VAL A 551 34.52 24.33 -34.78
CA VAL A 551 34.76 23.03 -35.46
C VAL A 551 36.07 22.35 -35.02
N PHE A 552 36.05 21.01 -35.00
CA PHE A 552 37.15 20.02 -34.83
C PHE A 552 38.62 20.48 -34.89
N VAL A 553 39.50 19.84 -34.06
CA VAL A 553 40.61 18.93 -34.47
C VAL A 553 41.40 18.38 -33.25
N ARG A 554 42.19 17.30 -33.43
CA ARG A 554 43.08 16.65 -32.42
C ARG A 554 44.48 17.29 -32.37
N GLY A 555 45.21 17.24 -31.23
CA GLY A 555 46.68 17.50 -31.26
C GLY A 555 47.50 17.46 -29.95
N SER A 556 48.08 16.30 -29.62
CA SER A 556 49.48 16.07 -29.17
C SER A 556 50.30 17.08 -28.30
N MET A 557 50.68 16.62 -27.09
CA MET A 557 51.99 16.72 -26.40
C MET A 557 52.62 18.03 -25.86
N LEU A 558 53.24 17.88 -24.67
CA LEU A 558 54.46 18.53 -24.11
C LEU A 558 54.49 20.05 -23.84
N ASP A 559 54.84 20.44 -22.60
CA ASP A 559 56.17 21.07 -22.32
C ASP A 559 56.61 21.01 -20.82
N ARG A 560 57.79 21.56 -20.50
CA ARG A 560 58.44 21.71 -19.16
C ARG A 560 58.76 23.20 -18.84
N PRO A 561 58.90 23.66 -17.57
CA PRO A 561 60.19 23.68 -16.81
C PRO A 561 60.01 23.32 -15.30
N ILE A 562 60.98 22.94 -14.44
CA ILE A 562 62.34 23.40 -14.02
C ILE A 562 62.38 24.57 -13.00
N ALA A 563 62.72 24.22 -11.74
CA ALA A 563 63.53 24.97 -10.74
C ALA A 563 63.93 23.93 -9.64
N VAL A 564 65.15 23.74 -9.10
CA VAL A 564 66.41 24.50 -8.87
C VAL A 564 66.51 25.16 -7.49
N THR A 565 67.34 24.57 -6.61
CA THR A 565 68.25 25.27 -5.66
C THR A 565 69.28 24.27 -5.07
N GLN A 566 70.45 24.77 -4.64
CA GLN A 566 71.56 24.04 -3.98
C GLN A 566 71.42 24.13 -2.42
N VAL A 567 72.26 23.59 -1.51
CA VAL A 567 73.73 23.68 -1.30
C VAL A 567 74.15 22.64 -0.22
N ASP A 568 75.37 22.08 -0.06
CA ASP A 568 76.45 21.53 -0.93
C ASP A 568 77.51 20.87 0.03
N VAL A 569 78.83 21.14 -0.12
CA VAL A 569 80.01 20.84 0.75
C VAL A 569 80.92 19.64 0.38
N GLU A 570 82.22 19.95 0.44
CA GLU A 570 83.45 19.23 0.07
C GLU A 570 83.93 18.19 1.13
N ALA A 571 85.01 17.40 0.98
CA ALA A 571 85.66 16.69 -0.14
C ALA A 571 86.80 15.80 0.43
N GLN A 572 87.28 14.76 -0.28
CA GLN A 572 88.70 14.32 -0.43
C GLN A 572 88.90 12.82 -0.78
N ALA A 573 89.61 12.62 -1.91
CA ALA A 573 90.80 11.76 -2.11
C ALA A 573 90.83 10.21 -1.90
N THR A 574 91.53 9.58 -2.86
CA THR A 574 92.30 8.31 -2.82
C THR A 574 91.61 6.93 -2.76
N LYS A 575 92.10 6.01 -3.59
CA LYS A 575 91.84 4.55 -3.59
C LYS A 575 92.99 3.82 -2.88
N THR A 576 92.70 2.68 -2.25
CA THR A 576 93.67 1.56 -2.13
C THR A 576 92.94 0.21 -2.21
N GLU A 577 93.60 -0.83 -2.71
CA GLU A 577 93.13 -2.22 -2.65
C GLU A 577 93.58 -2.90 -1.34
N GLY A 578 93.02 -4.08 -0.98
CA GLY A 578 93.73 -4.96 -0.03
C GLY A 578 92.94 -6.05 0.70
N ARG A 579 93.18 -7.31 0.33
CA ARG A 579 93.23 -8.52 1.20
C ARG A 579 92.15 -8.74 2.29
N SER A 580 91.18 -9.57 1.91
CA SER A 580 90.89 -10.88 2.53
C SER A 580 90.78 -11.02 4.07
N ARG A 581 89.61 -11.54 4.51
CA ARG A 581 89.53 -12.93 5.04
C ARG A 581 88.10 -13.46 4.94
N PHE A 582 87.96 -14.74 4.58
CA PHE A 582 86.67 -15.39 4.33
C PHE A 582 86.43 -16.49 5.36
N LYS A 583 85.41 -16.33 6.22
CA LYS A 583 84.78 -17.44 6.99
C LYS A 583 83.41 -16.99 7.52
N GLY A 584 82.38 -17.78 7.24
CA GLY A 584 81.10 -17.79 7.99
C GLY A 584 80.27 -16.50 8.07
N ARG A 585 79.71 -16.00 6.95
CA ARG A 585 78.54 -15.07 7.02
C ARG A 585 77.28 -15.80 6.56
N ARG A 586 76.26 -15.92 7.43
CA ARG A 586 74.93 -16.42 7.06
C ARG A 586 74.40 -15.60 5.88
N ARG A 587 74.19 -16.26 4.74
CA ARG A 587 73.79 -15.60 3.48
C ARG A 587 72.27 -15.37 3.46
N VAL A 588 71.80 -14.43 4.28
CA VAL A 588 70.42 -13.94 4.23
C VAL A 588 70.17 -13.42 2.81
N TRP A 589 69.32 -14.09 2.02
CA TRP A 589 69.08 -13.74 0.63
C TRP A 589 68.28 -12.44 0.56
N PRO A 590 68.85 -11.32 0.06
CA PRO A 590 68.10 -10.05 -0.02
C PRO A 590 66.87 -10.18 -0.93
N GLY A 591 66.96 -11.05 -1.95
CA GLY A 591 65.85 -11.36 -2.86
C GLY A 591 64.67 -12.05 -2.20
N ILE A 592 64.85 -12.82 -1.11
CA ILE A 592 63.71 -13.43 -0.39
C ILE A 592 62.99 -12.37 0.45
N VAL A 593 63.74 -11.49 1.11
CA VAL A 593 63.16 -10.35 1.84
C VAL A 593 62.44 -9.40 0.87
N LEU A 594 63.06 -9.10 -0.28
CA LEU A 594 62.43 -8.29 -1.32
C LEU A 594 61.18 -8.95 -1.91
N LEU A 595 61.20 -10.26 -2.16
CA LEU A 595 60.02 -11.00 -2.64
C LEU A 595 58.88 -10.97 -1.61
N LEU A 596 59.18 -11.18 -0.33
CA LEU A 596 58.19 -11.10 0.75
C LEU A 596 57.64 -9.68 0.92
N LEU A 597 58.47 -8.64 0.74
CA LEU A 597 58.02 -7.24 0.74
C LEU A 597 57.15 -6.93 -0.48
N VAL A 598 57.48 -7.41 -1.67
CA VAL A 598 56.67 -7.21 -2.89
C VAL A 598 55.35 -7.96 -2.81
N VAL A 599 55.34 -9.21 -2.33
CA VAL A 599 54.11 -9.99 -2.11
C VAL A 599 53.26 -9.36 -1.00
N GLY A 600 53.86 -8.97 0.13
CA GLY A 600 53.18 -8.28 1.22
C GLY A 600 52.57 -6.94 0.78
N ALA A 601 53.30 -6.14 0.01
CA ALA A 601 52.79 -4.91 -0.58
C ALA A 601 51.67 -5.17 -1.60
N ALA A 602 51.80 -6.18 -2.45
CA ALA A 602 50.74 -6.56 -3.39
C ALA A 602 49.46 -7.02 -2.67
N THR A 603 49.58 -7.85 -1.63
CA THR A 603 48.45 -8.26 -0.79
C THR A 603 47.83 -7.06 -0.06
N ALA A 604 48.64 -6.19 0.54
CA ALA A 604 48.15 -4.98 1.21
C ALA A 604 47.42 -4.03 0.25
N LEU A 605 47.93 -3.85 -0.98
CA LEU A 605 47.28 -3.06 -2.02
C LEU A 605 45.99 -3.72 -2.52
N ILE A 606 45.98 -5.04 -2.73
CA ILE A 606 44.76 -5.78 -3.12
C ILE A 606 43.68 -5.64 -2.04
N VAL A 607 44.03 -5.81 -0.76
CA VAL A 607 43.10 -5.62 0.36
C VAL A 607 42.62 -4.17 0.44
N HIS A 608 43.51 -3.19 0.32
CA HIS A 608 43.15 -1.77 0.35
C HIS A 608 42.22 -1.36 -0.80
N PHE A 609 42.49 -1.82 -2.03
CA PHE A 609 41.61 -1.52 -3.17
C PHE A 609 40.31 -2.33 -3.15
N ALA A 610 40.30 -3.55 -2.60
CA ALA A 610 39.09 -4.34 -2.42
C ALA A 610 38.14 -3.70 -1.39
N THR A 611 38.63 -3.33 -0.20
CA THR A 611 37.83 -2.65 0.82
C THR A 611 37.39 -1.26 0.36
N LYS A 612 38.24 -0.53 -0.37
CA LYS A 612 37.85 0.76 -0.99
C LYS A 612 36.77 0.61 -2.06
N ALA A 613 36.80 -0.47 -2.87
CA ALA A 613 35.76 -0.76 -3.86
C ALA A 613 34.44 -1.19 -3.20
N GLU A 614 34.50 -2.02 -2.15
CA GLU A 614 33.36 -2.42 -1.33
C GLU A 614 32.71 -1.22 -0.64
N ALA A 615 33.49 -0.39 0.06
CA ALA A 615 33.02 0.86 0.65
C ALA A 615 32.41 1.80 -0.39
N SER A 616 32.98 1.86 -1.60
CA SER A 616 32.41 2.63 -2.72
C SER A 616 31.11 2.03 -3.26
N SER A 617 30.89 0.72 -3.14
CA SER A 617 29.65 0.05 -3.55
C SER A 617 28.55 0.25 -2.52
N ASN A 618 28.87 0.04 -1.24
CA ASN A 618 27.95 0.27 -0.13
C ASN A 618 27.55 1.76 -0.07
N LYS A 619 28.49 2.68 -0.36
CA LYS A 619 28.18 4.10 -0.53
C LYS A 619 27.21 4.36 -1.68
N ARG A 620 27.32 3.71 -2.84
CA ARG A 620 26.35 3.90 -3.95
C ARG A 620 24.94 3.44 -3.58
N GLY A 621 24.80 2.29 -2.91
CA GLY A 621 23.50 1.82 -2.42
C GLY A 621 22.90 2.80 -1.40
N HIS A 622 23.70 3.23 -0.42
CA HIS A 622 23.29 4.24 0.57
C HIS A 622 22.95 5.59 -0.08
N ASP A 623 23.73 6.08 -1.05
CA ASP A 623 23.47 7.32 -1.80
C ASP A 623 22.16 7.24 -2.60
N TYR A 624 21.81 6.05 -3.12
CA TYR A 624 20.53 5.80 -3.79
C TYR A 624 19.35 5.81 -2.81
N GLU A 625 19.41 5.02 -1.73
CA GLU A 625 18.36 4.97 -0.71
C GLU A 625 18.15 6.34 -0.03
N LEU A 626 19.24 7.06 0.27
CA LEU A 626 19.19 8.42 0.78
C LEU A 626 18.53 9.41 -0.22
N LYS A 627 18.71 9.18 -1.53
CA LYS A 627 18.00 9.94 -2.55
C LYS A 627 16.51 9.58 -2.60
N GLN A 628 16.14 8.30 -2.57
CA GLN A 628 14.74 7.86 -2.53
C GLN A 628 14.03 8.43 -1.30
N PHE A 629 14.62 8.30 -0.12
CA PHE A 629 14.11 8.86 1.12
C PHE A 629 13.91 10.39 1.02
N ARG A 630 14.89 11.14 0.52
CA ARG A 630 14.75 12.60 0.29
C ARG A 630 13.69 12.98 -0.75
N GLN A 631 13.33 12.08 -1.67
CA GLN A 631 12.22 12.31 -2.62
C GLN A 631 10.84 12.07 -1.96
N ARG A 632 10.76 11.24 -0.92
CA ARG A 632 9.55 10.93 -0.12
C ARG A 632 9.36 11.82 1.12
N GLN A 633 10.28 12.75 1.38
CA GLN A 633 10.13 13.75 2.44
C GLN A 633 9.08 14.80 2.05
N ILE A 634 8.26 15.22 3.02
CA ILE A 634 7.31 16.33 2.85
C ILE A 634 8.12 17.61 2.59
N LYS A 635 7.79 18.30 1.50
CA LYS A 635 8.54 19.45 0.97
C LYS A 635 8.14 20.73 1.69
N GLY A 636 9.15 21.52 2.06
CA GLY A 636 8.99 22.82 2.68
C GLY A 636 9.17 22.81 4.20
N GLY A 637 9.17 24.00 4.80
CA GLY A 637 9.46 24.17 6.22
C GLY A 637 10.93 23.95 6.61
N ARG A 638 11.16 23.57 7.86
CA ARG A 638 12.51 23.34 8.40
C ARG A 638 13.05 21.96 8.05
N ASN A 639 14.08 21.93 7.21
CA ASN A 639 14.94 20.76 7.04
C ASN A 639 15.99 20.70 8.17
N ASP A 640 15.58 20.22 9.36
CA ASP A 640 16.54 20.01 10.45
C ASP A 640 17.40 18.76 10.19
N THR A 641 18.64 19.01 9.75
CA THR A 641 19.64 17.97 9.49
C THR A 641 20.03 17.13 10.73
N ALA A 642 19.69 17.55 11.95
CA ALA A 642 19.87 16.72 13.15
C ALA A 642 18.77 15.65 13.30
N VAL A 643 17.55 15.90 12.79
CA VAL A 643 16.48 14.90 12.71
C VAL A 643 16.74 13.94 11.55
N VAL A 644 17.11 14.51 10.39
CA VAL A 644 17.43 13.78 9.13
C VAL A 644 18.83 13.12 9.15
N GLY A 645 19.62 13.35 10.21
CA GLY A 645 20.88 12.65 10.46
C GLY A 645 20.70 11.34 11.26
N ASN A 646 19.54 11.16 11.90
CA ASN A 646 19.20 10.03 12.75
C ASN A 646 18.05 9.24 12.12
N ASP A 647 18.23 8.77 10.89
CA ASP A 647 17.23 7.98 10.17
C ASP A 647 17.47 6.48 10.30
N ILE A 648 16.38 5.70 10.40
CA ILE A 648 16.50 4.24 10.48
C ILE A 648 16.93 3.71 9.12
N VAL A 649 18.15 3.20 9.06
CA VAL A 649 18.59 2.25 8.04
C VAL A 649 18.07 0.86 8.42
N SER A 650 17.19 0.31 7.60
CA SER A 650 16.62 -1.03 7.78
C SER A 650 17.68 -2.13 7.54
N ASP A 651 17.38 -3.37 7.93
CA ASP A 651 18.26 -4.54 7.75
C ASP A 651 18.56 -4.87 6.27
N ASP A 652 17.75 -4.34 5.36
CA ASP A 652 17.89 -4.37 3.91
C ASP A 652 18.40 -3.06 3.29
N GLY A 653 18.99 -2.16 4.09
CA GLY A 653 19.60 -0.91 3.65
C GLY A 653 18.63 0.25 3.40
N VAL A 654 17.32 -0.03 3.33
CA VAL A 654 16.28 0.97 3.06
C VAL A 654 16.24 2.03 4.17
N ILE A 655 16.30 3.31 3.79
CA ILE A 655 16.32 4.44 4.73
C ILE A 655 14.90 4.98 4.95
N GLY A 656 14.50 5.17 6.21
CA GLY A 656 13.25 5.83 6.58
C GLY A 656 11.97 5.00 6.36
N ASN A 657 12.09 3.72 6.01
CA ASN A 657 10.98 2.77 5.92
C ASN A 657 11.38 1.45 6.61
N PRO A 658 11.32 1.39 7.95
CA PRO A 658 11.70 0.21 8.72
C PRO A 658 10.65 -0.90 8.62
N LYS A 659 11.08 -2.16 8.68
CA LYS A 659 10.17 -3.32 8.88
C LYS A 659 9.61 -3.42 10.30
N LYS A 660 10.28 -2.78 11.26
CA LYS A 660 9.89 -2.69 12.67
C LYS A 660 10.59 -1.48 13.30
N TYR A 661 9.89 -0.74 14.15
CA TYR A 661 10.55 0.26 15.00
C TYR A 661 11.34 -0.43 16.13
N PRO A 662 12.43 0.18 16.64
CA PRO A 662 13.15 -0.31 17.81
C PRO A 662 12.22 -0.47 19.03
N PRO A 663 12.49 -1.42 19.94
CA PRO A 663 11.80 -1.51 21.23
C PRO A 663 11.99 -0.23 22.05
N SER A 664 11.03 0.07 22.93
CA SER A 664 11.14 1.24 23.81
C SER A 664 12.11 1.00 24.96
N GLU A 665 13.19 1.77 25.01
CA GLU A 665 14.10 1.88 26.16
C GLU A 665 13.58 2.90 27.20
N CYS A 666 12.59 3.71 26.83
CA CYS A 666 11.91 4.63 27.73
C CYS A 666 11.06 3.87 28.76
N GLU A 667 10.85 4.44 29.96
CA GLU A 667 9.70 4.08 30.79
C GLU A 667 8.44 4.88 30.41
N LEU A 668 7.27 4.38 30.82
CA LEU A 668 6.02 5.16 30.81
C LEU A 668 6.09 6.24 31.92
N PRO A 669 6.07 7.55 31.59
CA PRO A 669 6.03 8.60 32.60
C PRO A 669 4.67 8.66 33.29
N ASP A 670 4.64 9.16 34.52
CA ASP A 670 3.43 9.67 35.14
C ASP A 670 3.17 11.10 34.62
N TYR A 671 2.18 11.26 33.74
CA TYR A 671 1.83 12.57 33.20
C TYR A 671 0.92 13.32 34.18
N GLN A 672 1.34 14.51 34.58
CA GLN A 672 0.62 15.36 35.54
C GLN A 672 0.28 16.72 34.92
N SER A 673 -0.78 17.33 35.42
CA SER A 673 -1.31 18.64 35.07
C SER A 673 -1.41 19.46 36.35
N LYS A 674 -0.51 20.44 36.49
CA LYS A 674 -0.34 21.26 37.69
C LYS A 674 0.37 22.56 37.36
N ASN A 675 0.12 23.62 38.13
CA ASN A 675 0.76 24.92 37.97
C ASN A 675 0.66 25.50 36.52
N GLY A 676 -0.49 25.30 35.86
CA GLY A 676 -0.72 25.72 34.47
C GLY A 676 0.13 24.99 33.41
N GLN A 677 0.67 23.81 33.75
CA GLN A 677 1.61 23.07 32.92
C GLN A 677 1.30 21.57 32.89
N ILE A 678 1.55 20.96 31.73
CA ILE A 678 1.69 19.51 31.61
C ILE A 678 3.14 19.17 31.99
N VAL A 679 3.31 18.13 32.81
CA VAL A 679 4.59 17.71 33.37
C VAL A 679 4.69 16.19 33.23
N ALA A 680 5.73 15.68 32.58
CA ALA A 680 6.06 14.27 32.63
C ALA A 680 6.94 14.00 33.86
N VAL A 681 6.51 13.09 34.73
CA VAL A 681 7.23 12.70 35.95
C VAL A 681 7.77 11.28 35.77
N SER A 682 9.08 11.11 35.92
CA SER A 682 9.73 9.80 35.92
C SER A 682 9.57 9.07 37.26
N LYS A 683 9.80 7.75 37.29
CA LYS A 683 9.74 6.95 38.53
C LYS A 683 10.76 7.37 39.60
N ASN A 684 11.83 8.09 39.22
CA ASN A 684 12.80 8.63 40.18
C ASN A 684 12.44 10.04 40.71
N GLY A 685 11.31 10.60 40.29
CA GLY A 685 10.84 11.93 40.70
C GLY A 685 11.39 13.10 39.86
N THR A 686 12.17 12.84 38.80
CA THR A 686 12.54 13.91 37.85
C THR A 686 11.30 14.38 37.11
N GLU A 687 10.97 15.67 37.25
CA GLU A 687 9.85 16.34 36.60
C GLU A 687 10.32 17.14 35.37
N VAL A 688 9.66 16.95 34.23
CA VAL A 688 9.95 17.69 32.99
C VAL A 688 8.67 18.36 32.46
N PRO A 689 8.56 19.70 32.55
CA PRO A 689 7.43 20.44 32.02
C PRO A 689 7.44 20.50 30.48
N ILE A 690 6.25 20.50 29.89
CA ILE A 690 6.00 20.44 28.44
C ILE A 690 4.95 21.51 28.09
N LYS A 691 5.17 22.25 26.99
CA LYS A 691 4.11 22.95 26.24
C LYS A 691 3.83 22.23 24.93
N ILE A 692 2.58 22.24 24.49
CA ILE A 692 2.07 21.49 23.33
C ILE A 692 2.04 22.40 22.09
N LYS A 693 2.86 22.05 21.10
CA LYS A 693 2.68 22.48 19.70
C LYS A 693 2.23 21.24 18.94
N GLY A 694 0.92 21.02 18.88
CA GLY A 694 0.33 19.80 18.35
C GLY A 694 -0.34 19.99 16.99
N VAL A 695 -0.64 18.87 16.33
CA VAL A 695 -1.59 18.80 15.21
C VAL A 695 -2.70 17.79 15.54
N ASN A 696 -3.90 18.02 15.03
CA ASN A 696 -4.89 16.96 14.87
C ASN A 696 -4.59 16.20 13.56
N TRP A 697 -4.65 14.86 13.58
CA TRP A 697 -4.48 14.01 12.40
C TRP A 697 -5.63 12.99 12.34
N PHE A 698 -6.60 13.24 11.46
CA PHE A 698 -7.89 12.54 11.44
C PHE A 698 -8.01 11.49 10.32
N GLY A 699 -9.04 10.65 10.41
CA GLY A 699 -9.44 9.54 9.52
C GLY A 699 -9.74 8.22 10.25
N MET A 700 -9.23 8.03 11.48
CA MET A 700 -9.48 6.81 12.26
C MET A 700 -10.85 6.80 12.94
N GLU A 701 -11.48 7.97 13.07
CA GLU A 701 -12.80 8.24 13.60
C GLU A 701 -13.95 8.05 12.59
N ASP A 702 -13.64 7.72 11.34
CA ASP A 702 -14.62 7.50 10.26
C ASP A 702 -14.57 6.06 9.70
N ILE A 703 -15.39 5.75 8.70
CA ILE A 703 -15.65 4.38 8.19
C ILE A 703 -14.41 3.58 7.80
N GLU A 704 -13.40 4.23 7.24
CA GLU A 704 -12.17 3.60 6.75
C GLU A 704 -11.26 3.10 7.88
N ALA A 705 -11.39 3.70 9.07
CA ALA A 705 -10.64 3.37 10.28
C ALA A 705 -9.10 3.51 10.17
N ILE A 706 -8.63 4.36 9.26
CA ILE A 706 -7.21 4.67 8.96
C ILE A 706 -7.01 6.19 8.93
N PRO A 707 -5.94 6.76 9.52
CA PRO A 707 -5.69 8.19 9.42
C PRO A 707 -5.26 8.55 8.00
N LEU A 708 -5.78 9.66 7.45
CA LEU A 708 -5.55 9.98 6.03
C LEU A 708 -4.07 10.25 5.73
N GLY A 709 -3.69 10.09 4.45
CA GLY A 709 -2.38 10.43 3.90
C GLY A 709 -1.40 9.28 3.71
N ILE A 710 -1.59 8.11 4.34
CA ILE A 710 -0.58 7.01 4.34
C ILE A 710 -0.68 5.99 3.19
N TRP A 711 -1.30 6.39 2.08
CA TRP A 711 -1.53 5.58 0.88
C TRP A 711 -0.43 5.68 -0.20
N GLU A 712 0.66 6.42 0.05
CA GLU A 712 1.75 6.80 -0.90
C GLU A 712 1.73 6.16 -2.30
N ASN A 713 1.44 6.97 -3.32
CA ASN A 713 1.63 6.64 -4.73
C ASN A 713 2.58 7.67 -5.38
N MET A 714 2.62 7.78 -6.72
CA MET A 714 3.50 8.76 -7.39
C MET A 714 3.08 10.21 -7.20
N ASP A 715 1.77 10.42 -7.14
CA ASP A 715 1.15 11.72 -7.35
C ASP A 715 0.76 12.37 -6.02
N ASN A 716 0.33 11.55 -5.05
CA ASN A 716 0.06 12.00 -3.68
C ASN A 716 0.22 10.90 -2.61
N GLY A 717 0.09 11.31 -1.35
CA GLY A 717 0.25 10.44 -0.19
C GLY A 717 1.70 10.34 0.26
N THR A 718 1.91 9.85 1.49
CA THR A 718 3.21 9.82 2.15
C THR A 718 3.28 8.65 3.14
N THR A 719 4.28 8.63 4.02
CA THR A 719 4.40 7.63 5.10
C THR A 719 4.17 8.25 6.48
N VAL A 720 3.80 7.41 7.44
CA VAL A 720 3.82 7.77 8.86
C VAL A 720 5.22 8.25 9.32
N TYR A 721 6.29 7.75 8.69
CA TYR A 721 7.66 8.13 8.99
C TYR A 721 7.99 9.53 8.47
N SER A 722 7.55 9.87 7.25
CA SER A 722 7.66 11.20 6.66
C SER A 722 6.86 12.22 7.47
N ILE A 723 5.63 11.89 7.88
CA ILE A 723 4.81 12.73 8.77
C ILE A 723 5.52 12.97 10.11
N ALA A 724 5.97 11.92 10.79
CA ALA A 724 6.66 12.04 12.08
C ALA A 724 7.98 12.84 11.97
N THR A 725 8.71 12.69 10.86
CA THR A 725 9.96 13.43 10.59
C THR A 725 9.68 14.91 10.29
N PHE A 726 8.65 15.21 9.50
CA PHE A 726 8.19 16.57 9.21
C PHE A 726 7.76 17.31 10.48
N LEU A 727 6.93 16.67 11.31
CA LEU A 727 6.44 17.23 12.57
C LEU A 727 7.61 17.57 13.51
N ALA A 728 8.50 16.60 13.75
CA ALA A 728 9.67 16.80 14.62
C ALA A 728 10.60 17.91 14.12
N SER A 729 10.93 17.94 12.82
CA SER A 729 11.80 18.97 12.22
C SER A 729 11.19 20.38 12.31
N ASN A 730 9.85 20.47 12.28
CA ASN A 730 9.10 21.71 12.46
C ASN A 730 8.69 21.99 13.92
N ARG A 731 9.31 21.31 14.89
CA ARG A 731 9.11 21.45 16.36
C ARG A 731 7.70 21.13 16.86
N PHE A 732 6.85 20.49 16.07
CA PHE A 732 5.61 19.89 16.59
C PHE A 732 5.99 18.71 17.47
N ASN A 733 5.40 18.64 18.67
CA ASN A 733 5.77 17.66 19.69
C ASN A 733 4.62 16.73 20.10
N ALA A 734 3.41 16.92 19.58
CA ALA A 734 2.29 16.03 19.84
C ALA A 734 1.35 15.87 18.63
N VAL A 735 0.62 14.76 18.60
CA VAL A 735 -0.53 14.53 17.71
C VAL A 735 -1.76 14.19 18.56
N ARG A 736 -2.89 14.85 18.29
CA ARG A 736 -4.21 14.42 18.74
C ARG A 736 -4.78 13.51 17.65
N LEU A 737 -5.13 12.28 18.03
CA LEU A 737 -5.67 11.23 17.16
C LEU A 737 -7.15 11.02 17.50
N PRO A 738 -8.09 11.62 16.72
CA PRO A 738 -9.49 11.23 16.71
C PRO A 738 -9.68 9.72 16.46
N LEU A 739 -10.47 9.06 17.31
CA LEU A 739 -10.89 7.67 17.16
C LEU A 739 -12.42 7.54 17.27
N MET A 740 -12.96 6.41 16.79
CA MET A 740 -14.37 6.04 16.95
C MET A 740 -14.54 5.02 18.07
N ALA A 741 -15.43 5.30 19.03
CA ALA A 741 -15.71 4.38 20.14
C ALA A 741 -16.14 2.99 19.65
N LYS A 742 -16.99 2.92 18.62
CA LYS A 742 -17.41 1.66 18.00
C LYS A 742 -16.26 0.88 17.32
N TRP A 743 -15.29 1.54 16.69
CA TRP A 743 -14.15 0.82 16.08
C TRP A 743 -13.16 0.27 17.10
N ILE A 744 -13.05 0.90 18.27
CA ILE A 744 -12.33 0.35 19.43
C ILE A 744 -13.04 -0.93 19.93
N LEU A 745 -14.36 -0.87 20.10
CA LEU A 745 -15.20 -1.97 20.60
C LEU A 745 -15.25 -3.17 19.65
N ASP A 746 -15.45 -2.93 18.35
CA ASP A 746 -15.48 -3.96 17.32
C ASP A 746 -14.06 -4.44 16.92
N ASN A 747 -13.01 -3.75 17.38
CA ASN A 747 -11.62 -3.87 16.92
C ASN A 747 -11.49 -3.93 15.38
N LYS A 748 -12.23 -3.03 14.71
CA LYS A 748 -12.48 -2.99 13.26
C LYS A 748 -11.23 -3.27 12.42
N VAL A 749 -11.31 -4.21 11.47
CA VAL A 749 -10.27 -4.38 10.44
C VAL A 749 -10.24 -3.13 9.56
N PRO A 750 -9.14 -2.36 9.51
CA PRO A 750 -9.05 -1.11 8.75
C PRO A 750 -8.99 -1.35 7.24
N ASN A 751 -9.37 -0.37 6.41
CA ASN A 751 -9.35 -0.53 4.95
C ASN A 751 -7.92 -0.55 4.40
N ALA A 752 -7.39 -1.74 4.17
CA ALA A 752 -6.04 -1.98 3.70
C ALA A 752 -5.66 -1.31 2.36
N ASP A 753 -6.63 -0.95 1.52
CA ASP A 753 -6.39 -0.33 0.21
C ASP A 753 -5.97 1.15 0.33
N LEU A 754 -6.27 1.79 1.46
CA LEU A 754 -5.89 3.18 1.77
C LEU A 754 -4.53 3.27 2.50
N LEU A 755 -3.71 2.22 2.42
CA LEU A 755 -2.40 2.16 3.08
C LEU A 755 -1.35 1.45 2.22
N ASN A 756 -0.30 2.16 1.81
CA ASN A 756 0.82 1.55 1.10
C ASN A 756 1.70 0.76 2.09
N LYS A 757 1.50 -0.55 2.14
CA LYS A 757 2.22 -1.48 3.03
C LYS A 757 3.71 -1.63 2.69
N GLU A 758 4.10 -1.41 1.43
CA GLU A 758 5.50 -1.49 1.01
C GLU A 758 6.31 -0.24 1.40
N SER A 759 5.66 0.92 1.56
CA SER A 759 6.31 2.14 2.10
C SER A 759 6.08 2.38 3.59
N ASN A 760 5.07 1.74 4.19
CA ASN A 760 4.78 1.78 5.63
C ASN A 760 5.00 0.39 6.29
N ARG A 761 6.15 -0.25 6.05
CA ARG A 761 6.38 -1.69 6.35
C ARG A 761 6.26 -2.10 7.82
N ALA A 762 6.37 -1.16 8.77
CA ALA A 762 6.18 -1.39 10.20
C ALA A 762 4.72 -1.18 10.68
N ILE A 763 3.80 -0.75 9.81
CA ILE A 763 2.39 -0.48 10.16
C ILE A 763 1.53 -1.72 9.94
N SER A 764 0.68 -2.03 10.93
CA SER A 764 -0.12 -3.25 10.96
C SER A 764 -1.59 -3.00 10.64
N THR A 765 -2.07 -3.45 9.47
CA THR A 765 -3.50 -3.43 9.10
C THR A 765 -4.30 -4.64 9.62
N LYS A 766 -3.79 -5.39 10.61
CA LYS A 766 -4.44 -6.61 11.13
C LYS A 766 -5.80 -6.33 11.78
N ASP A 767 -5.86 -5.31 12.62
CA ASP A 767 -7.02 -4.86 13.39
C ASP A 767 -6.77 -3.44 13.92
N TYR A 768 -7.83 -2.74 14.35
CA TYR A 768 -7.78 -1.32 14.74
C TYR A 768 -6.74 -1.04 15.83
N MET A 769 -6.70 -1.88 16.87
CA MET A 769 -5.74 -1.72 17.96
C MET A 769 -4.31 -2.00 17.52
N SER A 770 -4.07 -2.95 16.61
CA SER A 770 -2.74 -3.20 16.05
C SER A 770 -2.26 -2.05 15.14
N LEU A 771 -3.17 -1.44 14.38
CA LEU A 771 -2.89 -0.23 13.60
C LEU A 771 -2.49 0.93 14.53
N LEU A 772 -3.35 1.28 15.48
CA LEU A 772 -3.13 2.34 16.46
C LEU A 772 -1.80 2.16 17.22
N LYS A 773 -1.51 0.93 17.69
CA LYS A 773 -0.22 0.57 18.32
C LYS A 773 0.99 0.83 17.42
N SER A 774 0.89 0.52 16.13
CA SER A 774 2.00 0.73 15.19
C SER A 774 2.21 2.22 14.84
N LEU A 775 1.12 2.99 14.71
CA LEU A 775 1.17 4.45 14.53
C LEU A 775 1.79 5.16 15.75
N ILE A 776 1.36 4.80 16.97
CA ILE A 776 1.92 5.35 18.21
C ILE A 776 3.43 5.09 18.30
N LYS A 777 3.89 3.90 17.92
CA LYS A 777 5.33 3.55 17.91
C LYS A 777 6.13 4.32 16.85
N ALA A 778 5.53 4.61 15.69
CA ALA A 778 6.15 5.47 14.69
C ALA A 778 6.34 6.92 15.20
N LEU A 779 5.35 7.46 15.90
CA LEU A 779 5.43 8.78 16.55
C LEU A 779 6.41 8.77 17.75
N ALA A 780 6.44 7.67 18.52
CA ALA A 780 7.36 7.49 19.65
C ALA A 780 8.83 7.53 19.22
N TYR A 781 9.16 6.97 18.04
CA TYR A 781 10.51 7.01 17.48
C TYR A 781 11.02 8.44 17.24
N ARG A 782 10.13 9.38 16.92
CA ARG A 782 10.45 10.81 16.79
C ARG A 782 10.21 11.63 18.07
N LYS A 783 9.95 10.96 19.20
CA LYS A 783 9.61 11.57 20.50
C LYS A 783 8.44 12.56 20.38
N ILE A 784 7.41 12.16 19.63
CA ILE A 784 6.13 12.89 19.49
C ILE A 784 5.09 12.24 20.41
N GLY A 785 4.48 13.06 21.27
CA GLY A 785 3.41 12.65 22.17
C GLY A 785 2.11 12.35 21.43
N VAL A 786 1.25 11.52 22.04
CA VAL A 786 -0.06 11.16 21.50
C VAL A 786 -1.14 11.48 22.53
N LEU A 787 -2.14 12.25 22.11
CA LEU A 787 -3.43 12.39 22.80
C LEU A 787 -4.47 11.60 22.02
N ILE A 788 -5.17 10.68 22.67
CA ILE A 788 -6.23 9.89 22.04
C ILE A 788 -7.55 10.64 22.23
N SER A 789 -8.25 11.02 21.15
CA SER A 789 -9.56 11.69 21.25
C SER A 789 -10.69 10.71 21.00
N MET A 790 -11.61 10.63 21.96
CA MET A 790 -12.87 9.90 21.80
C MET A 790 -13.82 10.78 20.96
N HIS A 791 -13.63 10.74 19.65
CA HIS A 791 -14.16 11.75 18.73
C HIS A 791 -15.60 11.43 18.33
N THR A 792 -15.80 10.33 17.59
CA THR A 792 -17.12 9.83 17.17
C THR A 792 -17.58 8.64 18.03
N LEU A 793 -18.89 8.44 18.13
CA LEU A 793 -19.44 7.23 18.76
C LEU A 793 -19.51 6.08 17.75
N SER A 794 -20.09 6.38 16.60
CA SER A 794 -20.25 5.51 15.44
C SER A 794 -20.11 6.34 14.16
N HIS A 795 -19.81 5.70 13.03
CA HIS A 795 -19.74 6.36 11.73
C HIS A 795 -21.01 7.22 11.47
N GLY A 796 -20.80 8.48 11.09
CA GLY A 796 -21.84 9.51 10.91
C GLY A 796 -22.53 10.03 12.18
N ASP A 797 -22.09 9.62 13.38
CA ASP A 797 -22.51 10.21 14.66
C ASP A 797 -21.31 10.73 15.46
N ASN A 798 -21.11 12.04 15.36
CA ASN A 798 -20.10 12.79 16.11
C ASN A 798 -20.35 12.78 17.63
N GLY A 799 -21.51 12.29 18.11
CA GLY A 799 -21.83 12.14 19.52
C GLY A 799 -22.09 13.47 20.21
N PRO A 800 -23.34 14.00 20.18
CA PRO A 800 -23.72 15.18 20.97
C PRO A 800 -23.57 14.99 22.49
N LEU A 801 -23.44 13.74 22.91
CA LEU A 801 -23.11 13.24 24.25
C LEU A 801 -22.03 12.16 24.10
N TRP A 802 -21.46 11.68 25.21
CA TRP A 802 -20.53 10.54 25.22
C TRP A 802 -21.24 9.16 25.09
N TYR A 803 -22.51 9.14 24.72
CA TYR A 803 -23.29 7.92 24.50
C TYR A 803 -24.44 8.14 23.50
N ASN A 804 -24.88 7.07 22.85
CA ASN A 804 -26.07 6.98 22.03
C ASN A 804 -26.65 5.54 22.12
N ASP A 805 -27.69 5.21 21.33
CA ASP A 805 -28.30 3.87 21.36
C ASP A 805 -27.36 2.75 20.85
N ALA A 806 -26.40 3.07 19.99
CA ALA A 806 -25.44 2.11 19.43
C ALA A 806 -24.21 1.89 20.32
N VAL A 807 -23.85 2.90 21.12
CA VAL A 807 -22.75 2.94 22.08
C VAL A 807 -23.28 3.61 23.36
N PRO A 808 -24.06 2.89 24.19
CA PRO A 808 -24.51 3.39 25.48
C PRO A 808 -23.31 3.60 26.43
N GLU A 809 -23.44 4.43 27.47
CA GLU A 809 -22.30 4.80 28.34
C GLU A 809 -21.45 3.59 28.82
N PRO A 810 -22.02 2.45 29.28
CA PRO A 810 -21.21 1.30 29.68
C PRO A 810 -20.28 0.81 28.55
N LYS A 811 -20.73 0.85 27.29
CA LYS A 811 -19.90 0.51 26.12
C LYS A 811 -18.88 1.59 25.79
N PHE A 812 -19.19 2.86 26.00
CA PHE A 812 -18.18 3.92 25.91
C PHE A 812 -17.05 3.70 26.95
N LEU A 813 -17.40 3.35 28.18
CA LEU A 813 -16.44 3.01 29.23
C LEU A 813 -15.64 1.73 28.91
N ASP A 814 -16.26 0.71 28.29
CA ASP A 814 -15.54 -0.47 27.81
C ASP A 814 -14.50 -0.13 26.73
N ALA A 815 -14.75 0.87 25.87
CA ALA A 815 -13.76 1.36 24.91
C ALA A 815 -12.53 2.00 25.61
N ILE A 816 -12.75 2.77 26.68
CA ILE A 816 -11.68 3.33 27.54
C ILE A 816 -10.85 2.21 28.19
N GLU A 817 -11.50 1.12 28.62
CA GLU A 817 -10.84 -0.05 29.18
C GLU A 817 -10.01 -0.81 28.14
N ILE A 818 -10.52 -0.96 26.91
CA ILE A 818 -9.77 -1.53 25.78
C ILE A 818 -8.52 -0.68 25.48
N LEU A 819 -8.64 0.65 25.40
CA LEU A 819 -7.50 1.55 25.15
C LEU A 819 -6.43 1.42 26.24
N THR A 820 -6.82 1.57 27.50
CA THR A 820 -5.88 1.53 28.65
C THR A 820 -5.21 0.16 28.77
N THR A 821 -5.96 -0.94 28.72
CA THR A 821 -5.44 -2.32 28.74
C THR A 821 -4.41 -2.57 27.63
N ASN A 822 -4.60 -1.96 26.46
CA ASN A 822 -3.73 -2.19 25.30
C ASN A 822 -2.52 -1.26 25.23
N LEU A 823 -2.58 -0.06 25.83
CA LEU A 823 -1.61 1.02 25.61
C LEU A 823 -0.94 1.54 26.88
N CYS A 824 -1.40 1.18 28.09
CA CYS A 824 -0.74 1.56 29.33
C CYS A 824 0.55 0.74 29.59
N SER A 825 1.59 0.99 28.80
CA SER A 825 2.89 0.35 28.97
C SER A 825 4.03 1.18 28.37
N LYS A 826 5.26 0.81 28.72
CA LYS A 826 6.47 1.50 28.23
C LYS A 826 6.65 1.48 26.70
N ASP A 827 5.98 0.55 26.02
CA ASP A 827 5.97 0.42 24.55
C ASP A 827 5.19 1.55 23.84
N TYR A 828 4.36 2.28 24.59
CA TYR A 828 3.53 3.40 24.14
C TYR A 828 3.69 4.59 25.10
N TRP A 829 4.88 4.76 25.67
CA TRP A 829 5.22 5.76 26.70
C TRP A 829 4.84 7.20 26.33
N ASN A 830 4.73 7.50 25.04
CA ASN A 830 4.38 8.80 24.48
C ASN A 830 2.86 9.08 24.47
N VAL A 831 1.99 8.11 24.78
CA VAL A 831 0.57 8.37 25.01
C VAL A 831 0.40 9.09 26.34
N MET A 832 -0.01 10.36 26.29
CA MET A 832 -0.16 11.20 27.48
C MET A 832 -1.52 11.03 28.18
N GLY A 833 -2.52 10.53 27.46
CA GLY A 833 -3.85 10.25 28.01
C GLY A 833 -4.96 10.26 26.97
N ILE A 834 -6.19 10.41 27.46
CA ILE A 834 -7.42 10.44 26.65
C ILE A 834 -8.10 11.81 26.80
N ASP A 835 -8.58 12.31 25.67
CA ASP A 835 -9.55 13.38 25.56
C ASP A 835 -10.96 12.79 25.56
N LEU A 836 -11.68 13.09 26.64
CA LEU A 836 -12.71 12.20 27.19
C LEU A 836 -13.98 12.13 26.34
N LYS A 837 -14.31 13.20 25.61
CA LYS A 837 -15.30 13.24 24.54
C LYS A 837 -15.16 14.55 23.75
N ASN A 838 -15.03 14.43 22.43
CA ASN A 838 -15.04 15.57 21.52
C ASN A 838 -16.40 16.26 21.48
N GLU A 839 -16.44 17.59 21.59
CA GLU A 839 -17.59 18.45 21.30
C GLU A 839 -18.96 17.96 21.83
N PRO A 840 -19.14 17.78 23.16
CA PRO A 840 -20.40 17.31 23.76
C PRO A 840 -21.48 18.42 23.78
N TYR A 841 -21.94 18.85 22.60
CA TYR A 841 -22.71 20.09 22.41
C TYR A 841 -24.18 20.04 22.88
N LEU A 842 -24.72 18.87 23.26
CA LEU A 842 -26.03 18.76 23.94
C LEU A 842 -25.91 18.31 25.41
N ALA A 843 -24.69 18.20 25.95
CA ALA A 843 -24.52 17.89 27.35
C ALA A 843 -24.84 19.10 28.25
N THR A 844 -25.05 18.80 29.53
CA THR A 844 -25.22 19.78 30.60
C THR A 844 -24.06 19.68 31.60
N TRP A 845 -23.99 20.59 32.57
CA TRP A 845 -22.91 20.65 33.55
C TRP A 845 -23.46 20.72 34.98
N GLY A 846 -23.16 19.71 35.79
CA GLY A 846 -23.39 19.68 37.23
C GLY A 846 -24.85 19.82 37.69
N ASP A 847 -25.81 19.48 36.83
CA ASP A 847 -27.24 19.38 37.19
C ASP A 847 -27.63 17.99 37.71
N GLY A 848 -26.72 17.00 37.63
CA GLY A 848 -26.97 15.62 38.06
C GLY A 848 -27.86 14.81 37.11
N SER A 849 -28.20 15.34 35.93
CA SER A 849 -28.97 14.64 34.91
C SER A 849 -28.16 13.54 34.19
N ALA A 850 -28.81 12.78 33.31
CA ALA A 850 -28.12 11.84 32.43
C ALA A 850 -27.15 12.55 31.45
N THR A 851 -27.44 13.79 31.07
CA THR A 851 -26.62 14.62 30.17
C THR A 851 -25.49 15.36 30.88
N ASP A 852 -25.34 15.24 32.21
CA ASP A 852 -24.31 15.92 32.99
C ASP A 852 -22.89 15.42 32.64
N PHE A 853 -22.19 16.14 31.77
CA PHE A 853 -20.82 15.78 31.36
C PHE A 853 -19.79 16.02 32.47
N ARG A 854 -20.08 16.88 33.47
CA ARG A 854 -19.22 16.98 34.67
C ARG A 854 -19.26 15.67 35.45
N ALA A 855 -20.42 15.02 35.53
CA ALA A 855 -20.56 13.70 36.12
C ALA A 855 -20.04 12.59 35.18
N GLY A 856 -20.29 12.68 33.87
CA GLY A 856 -19.79 11.77 32.84
C GLY A 856 -18.25 11.71 32.80
N ALA A 857 -17.58 12.86 32.68
CA ALA A 857 -16.13 13.00 32.69
C ALA A 857 -15.50 12.36 33.94
N LYS A 858 -16.11 12.48 35.13
CA LYS A 858 -15.64 11.77 36.33
C LYS A 858 -15.72 10.25 36.20
N ARG A 859 -16.77 9.70 35.57
CA ARG A 859 -16.91 8.24 35.34
C ARG A 859 -15.93 7.73 34.28
N ILE A 860 -15.78 8.46 33.18
CA ILE A 860 -14.82 8.16 32.10
C ILE A 860 -13.39 8.21 32.64
N ALA A 861 -13.01 9.27 33.36
CA ALA A 861 -11.71 9.40 34.00
C ALA A 861 -11.48 8.33 35.07
N ALA A 862 -12.50 7.93 35.84
CA ALA A 862 -12.35 6.84 36.82
C ALA A 862 -12.04 5.49 36.14
N ARG A 863 -12.74 5.15 35.04
CA ARG A 863 -12.42 3.94 34.24
C ARG A 863 -11.02 4.04 33.64
N MET A 864 -10.64 5.21 33.10
CA MET A 864 -9.30 5.43 32.54
C MET A 864 -8.20 5.23 33.58
N HIS A 865 -8.28 5.88 34.75
CA HIS A 865 -7.24 5.77 35.78
C HIS A 865 -7.18 4.39 36.44
N ALA A 866 -8.27 3.61 36.42
CA ALA A 866 -8.26 2.21 36.87
C ALA A 866 -7.40 1.32 35.96
N GLY A 867 -7.40 1.57 34.64
CA GLY A 867 -6.53 0.88 33.68
C GLY A 867 -5.15 1.52 33.49
N CYS A 868 -5.04 2.85 33.68
CA CYS A 868 -3.78 3.59 33.54
C CYS A 868 -3.74 4.85 34.43
N PRO A 869 -3.25 4.77 35.68
CA PRO A 869 -3.15 5.93 36.56
C PRO A 869 -2.13 6.98 36.07
N GLN A 870 -1.19 6.61 35.19
CA GLN A 870 -0.21 7.52 34.59
C GLN A 870 -0.81 8.55 33.62
N TRP A 871 -1.97 8.30 33.04
CA TRP A 871 -2.55 9.14 31.99
C TRP A 871 -3.28 10.38 32.52
N LEU A 872 -3.40 11.39 31.66
CA LEU A 872 -4.21 12.59 31.85
C LEU A 872 -5.60 12.44 31.23
N GLY A 873 -6.60 13.07 31.84
CA GLY A 873 -7.94 13.23 31.26
C GLY A 873 -8.13 14.66 30.76
N PHE A 874 -8.23 14.80 29.45
CA PHE A 874 -8.49 16.07 28.77
C PHE A 874 -10.01 16.29 28.66
N VAL A 875 -10.49 17.46 29.08
CA VAL A 875 -11.92 17.77 29.20
C VAL A 875 -12.25 19.05 28.44
N GLU A 876 -12.98 18.88 27.35
CA GLU A 876 -13.54 19.96 26.54
C GLU A 876 -14.73 20.65 27.22
N GLY A 877 -15.14 21.79 26.66
CA GLY A 877 -16.34 22.52 27.06
C GLY A 877 -17.63 22.04 26.41
N LEU A 878 -18.72 22.74 26.71
CA LEU A 878 -20.05 22.51 26.15
C LEU A 878 -20.35 23.51 25.02
N TYR A 879 -21.59 23.50 24.53
CA TYR A 879 -22.14 24.55 23.67
C TYR A 879 -23.30 25.26 24.36
N LYS A 880 -23.32 26.60 24.29
CA LYS A 880 -24.45 27.41 24.74
C LYS A 880 -24.54 28.74 23.97
N THR A 881 -25.75 29.29 23.92
CA THR A 881 -26.09 30.54 23.19
C THR A 881 -26.56 31.63 24.14
N GLY A 882 -26.57 32.88 23.67
CA GLY A 882 -27.07 34.03 24.44
C GLY A 882 -26.10 34.55 25.50
N HIS A 883 -24.81 34.24 25.36
CA HIS A 883 -23.77 34.77 26.23
C HIS A 883 -23.52 36.24 25.91
N LYS A 884 -23.02 36.99 26.90
CA LYS A 884 -22.63 38.39 26.77
C LYS A 884 -21.34 38.61 27.52
N VAL A 885 -20.40 39.33 26.89
CA VAL A 885 -19.14 39.72 27.50
C VAL A 885 -18.88 41.20 27.22
N GLU A 886 -18.50 41.95 28.25
CA GLU A 886 -18.18 43.37 28.14
C GLU A 886 -16.77 43.55 27.56
N ILE A 887 -16.66 44.11 26.36
CA ILE A 887 -15.39 44.31 25.65
C ILE A 887 -15.35 45.75 25.14
N ASP A 888 -14.33 46.51 25.53
CA ASP A 888 -14.19 47.96 25.24
C ASP A 888 -15.42 48.83 25.64
N GLY A 889 -16.24 48.34 26.59
CA GLY A 889 -17.48 49.01 27.03
C GLY A 889 -18.71 48.67 26.18
N GLU A 890 -18.60 47.69 25.27
CA GLU A 890 -19.70 47.12 24.50
C GLU A 890 -20.09 45.75 25.07
N SER A 891 -21.38 45.56 25.36
CA SER A 891 -21.99 44.25 25.70
C SER A 891 -22.03 43.37 24.44
N VAL A 892 -20.94 42.68 24.10
CA VAL A 892 -20.84 41.84 22.90
C VAL A 892 -21.59 40.51 23.12
N PRO A 893 -22.65 40.21 22.35
CA PRO A 893 -23.33 38.92 22.42
C PRO A 893 -22.57 37.84 21.64
N TYR A 894 -22.54 36.61 22.16
CA TYR A 894 -21.93 35.47 21.48
C TYR A 894 -22.62 34.13 21.80
N ALA A 895 -22.23 33.09 21.05
CA ALA A 895 -22.48 31.70 21.37
C ALA A 895 -21.13 30.97 21.45
N ASP A 896 -21.03 29.98 22.32
CA ASP A 896 -19.83 29.15 22.44
C ASP A 896 -19.51 28.44 21.11
N TRP A 897 -18.25 28.04 20.95
CA TRP A 897 -17.91 26.94 20.05
C TRP A 897 -18.36 25.62 20.69
N TYR A 898 -18.69 24.61 19.87
CA TYR A 898 -18.78 23.24 20.38
C TYR A 898 -17.43 22.87 20.99
N GLY A 899 -17.42 22.13 22.11
CA GLY A 899 -16.17 21.88 22.86
C GLY A 899 -15.58 23.11 23.57
N GLY A 900 -16.21 24.29 23.52
CA GLY A 900 -15.60 25.55 23.97
C GLY A 900 -16.10 26.08 25.33
N GLY A 901 -17.39 25.92 25.65
CA GLY A 901 -18.02 26.56 26.80
C GLY A 901 -17.68 25.92 28.14
N LEU A 902 -16.76 26.50 28.92
CA LEU A 902 -16.37 26.05 30.26
C LEU A 902 -16.82 27.02 31.38
N GLN A 903 -17.74 27.95 31.11
CA GLN A 903 -18.16 28.98 32.09
C GLN A 903 -18.82 28.38 33.34
N ALA A 904 -19.47 27.22 33.23
CA ALA A 904 -20.09 26.52 34.37
C ALA A 904 -19.07 25.99 35.40
N VAL A 905 -17.79 25.85 35.02
CA VAL A 905 -16.73 25.48 35.96
C VAL A 905 -16.51 26.56 37.03
N LYS A 906 -16.82 27.85 36.75
CA LYS A 906 -16.75 28.98 37.70
C LYS A 906 -17.51 28.72 39.00
N THR A 907 -18.60 27.96 38.96
CA THR A 907 -19.49 27.73 40.12
C THR A 907 -19.53 26.29 40.61
N GLN A 908 -19.20 25.31 39.77
CA GLN A 908 -19.33 23.89 40.11
C GLN A 908 -18.03 23.06 40.01
N GLY A 909 -16.98 23.59 39.38
CA GLY A 909 -15.66 22.96 39.30
C GLY A 909 -15.63 21.59 38.60
N LEU A 910 -14.44 20.99 38.55
CA LEU A 910 -14.23 19.58 38.22
C LEU A 910 -12.91 19.11 38.84
N ASP A 911 -12.93 17.92 39.44
CA ASP A 911 -11.77 17.23 39.99
C ASP A 911 -11.92 15.73 39.75
N PHE A 912 -10.82 15.05 39.44
CA PHE A 912 -10.74 13.60 39.37
C PHE A 912 -10.26 12.99 40.69
N ALA A 913 -10.55 11.71 40.92
CA ALA A 913 -10.11 11.00 42.13
C ALA A 913 -8.59 10.81 42.22
N VAL A 914 -7.88 10.85 41.09
CA VAL A 914 -6.42 10.89 41.04
C VAL A 914 -5.98 12.36 40.89
N PRO A 915 -5.13 12.90 41.79
CA PRO A 915 -4.74 14.30 41.77
C PRO A 915 -3.85 14.64 40.57
N ASN A 916 -3.87 15.91 40.16
CA ASN A 916 -3.10 16.45 39.03
C ASN A 916 -3.39 15.77 37.67
N LYS A 917 -4.59 15.20 37.46
CA LYS A 917 -4.92 14.47 36.20
C LYS A 917 -5.86 15.17 35.24
N LEU A 918 -6.48 16.27 35.64
CA LEU A 918 -7.38 17.04 34.79
C LEU A 918 -6.59 18.00 33.88
N VAL A 919 -6.89 18.02 32.59
CA VAL A 919 -6.48 19.09 31.66
C VAL A 919 -7.74 19.68 31.04
N TRP A 920 -7.83 21.00 30.95
CA TRP A 920 -8.89 21.67 30.19
C TRP A 920 -8.49 21.69 28.71
N ALA A 921 -9.37 21.20 27.84
CA ALA A 921 -9.11 20.97 26.42
C ALA A 921 -9.99 21.79 25.45
N PRO A 922 -10.39 23.03 25.77
CA PRO A 922 -11.45 23.72 25.01
C PRO A 922 -11.12 23.91 23.52
N HIS A 923 -12.16 23.97 22.69
CA HIS A 923 -12.05 24.30 21.27
C HIS A 923 -12.30 25.79 21.02
N TYR A 924 -11.58 26.37 20.05
CA TYR A 924 -11.82 27.75 19.63
C TYR A 924 -11.47 27.97 18.15
N TYR A 925 -12.44 28.48 17.38
CA TYR A 925 -12.40 28.49 15.92
C TYR A 925 -12.51 29.89 15.29
N THR A 926 -12.55 29.91 13.96
CA THR A 926 -12.48 31.10 13.09
C THR A 926 -13.74 31.21 12.22
N PRO A 927 -13.99 32.33 11.51
CA PRO A 927 -15.20 32.51 10.70
C PRO A 927 -15.45 31.42 9.66
N ALA A 928 -14.38 30.74 9.20
CA ALA A 928 -14.47 29.66 8.22
C ALA A 928 -15.25 28.43 8.72
N VAL A 929 -15.26 28.16 10.03
CA VAL A 929 -16.12 27.14 10.65
C VAL A 929 -17.53 27.70 10.84
N PHE A 930 -17.65 28.86 11.51
CA PHE A 930 -18.89 29.61 11.59
C PHE A 930 -18.62 31.11 11.79
N PRO A 931 -19.29 32.02 11.06
CA PRO A 931 -19.02 33.46 11.13
C PRO A 931 -19.68 34.08 12.37
N GLN A 932 -19.15 33.80 13.55
CA GLN A 932 -19.65 34.33 14.82
C GLN A 932 -19.75 35.87 14.82
N ALA A 933 -20.88 36.41 15.29
CA ALA A 933 -21.20 37.84 15.25
C ALA A 933 -20.09 38.75 15.84
N TYR A 934 -19.44 38.32 16.91
CA TYR A 934 -18.39 39.09 17.59
C TYR A 934 -17.14 39.32 16.72
N LEU A 935 -16.92 38.52 15.67
CA LEU A 935 -15.77 38.65 14.77
C LEU A 935 -15.95 39.81 13.76
N PHE A 936 -17.12 40.45 13.73
CA PHE A 936 -17.48 41.49 12.77
C PHE A 936 -18.07 42.77 13.40
N GLY A 937 -17.96 43.88 12.66
CA GLY A 937 -18.63 45.14 12.96
C GLY A 937 -20.01 45.17 12.33
N GLY A 938 -21.00 44.58 13.00
CA GLY A 938 -22.39 44.53 12.54
C GLY A 938 -22.62 43.58 11.37
N GLY A 939 -23.69 43.84 10.60
CA GLY A 939 -24.22 42.95 9.57
C GLY A 939 -25.29 41.98 10.12
N THR A 940 -26.01 41.33 9.21
CA THR A 940 -27.14 40.44 9.52
C THR A 940 -26.91 39.05 8.92
N PHE A 941 -27.13 37.98 9.68
CA PHE A 941 -27.04 36.62 9.15
C PHE A 941 -28.34 36.24 8.42
N THR A 942 -28.29 36.17 7.07
CA THR A 942 -29.40 35.70 6.22
C THR A 942 -28.89 34.75 5.15
N ASP A 943 -29.75 33.88 4.63
CA ASP A 943 -29.42 33.01 3.47
C ASP A 943 -28.14 32.17 3.66
N GLY A 944 -27.85 31.81 4.92
CA GLY A 944 -26.66 31.05 5.30
C GLY A 944 -25.35 31.85 5.28
N GLY A 945 -25.35 33.17 5.53
CA GLY A 945 -24.13 33.95 5.74
C GLY A 945 -24.40 35.39 6.22
N TYR A 946 -23.36 36.12 6.61
CA TYR A 946 -23.47 37.52 7.00
C TYR A 946 -23.57 38.44 5.78
N LYS A 947 -24.59 39.31 5.77
CA LYS A 947 -24.74 40.44 4.82
C LYS A 947 -24.35 41.74 5.52
N ASP A 948 -23.80 42.67 4.75
CA ASP A 948 -23.47 44.05 5.17
C ASP A 948 -22.61 44.15 6.45
N TYR A 949 -21.79 43.13 6.71
CA TYR A 949 -20.85 43.10 7.82
C TYR A 949 -19.60 43.92 7.51
N LYS A 950 -19.01 44.56 8.52
CA LYS A 950 -17.68 45.17 8.42
C LYS A 950 -16.62 44.24 9.01
N GLU A 951 -15.50 44.04 8.32
CA GLU A 951 -14.31 43.46 8.96
C GLU A 951 -13.74 44.41 10.03
N LEU A 952 -13.21 43.83 11.11
CA LEU A 952 -12.67 44.58 12.24
C LEU A 952 -11.18 44.90 12.04
N GLU A 953 -10.73 46.02 12.61
CA GLU A 953 -9.30 46.35 12.72
C GLU A 953 -8.61 45.42 13.72
N ASP A 954 -7.31 45.17 13.53
CA ASP A 954 -6.50 44.22 14.31
C ASP A 954 -6.68 44.36 15.83
N ALA A 955 -6.66 45.60 16.33
CA ALA A 955 -6.79 45.87 17.77
C ALA A 955 -8.16 45.47 18.34
N THR A 956 -9.25 45.70 17.60
CA THR A 956 -10.61 45.34 18.03
C THR A 956 -10.84 43.84 17.88
N LEU A 957 -10.41 43.25 16.76
CA LEU A 957 -10.54 41.81 16.51
C LEU A 957 -9.77 40.99 17.56
N ARG A 958 -8.52 41.37 17.86
CA ARG A 958 -7.68 40.77 18.91
C ARG A 958 -8.38 40.83 20.27
N LYS A 959 -8.84 42.01 20.70
CA LYS A 959 -9.55 42.17 21.98
C LYS A 959 -10.82 41.34 22.05
N ARG A 960 -11.57 41.23 20.96
CA ARG A 960 -12.80 40.43 20.92
C ARG A 960 -12.53 38.93 21.02
N ILE A 961 -11.45 38.45 20.41
CA ILE A 961 -10.95 37.08 20.59
C ILE A 961 -10.47 36.87 22.02
N GLU A 962 -9.63 37.76 22.56
CA GLU A 962 -9.12 37.66 23.94
C GLU A 962 -10.25 37.66 24.98
N GLY A 963 -11.27 38.52 24.82
CA GLY A 963 -12.41 38.61 25.72
C GLY A 963 -13.33 37.39 25.66
N THR A 964 -13.69 36.91 24.45
CA THR A 964 -14.51 35.70 24.31
C THR A 964 -13.78 34.45 24.78
N MET A 965 -12.52 34.24 24.37
CA MET A 965 -11.69 33.14 24.90
C MET A 965 -11.60 33.20 26.43
N HIS A 966 -11.36 34.38 27.02
CA HIS A 966 -11.25 34.53 28.47
C HIS A 966 -12.55 34.20 29.21
N ASP A 967 -13.71 34.70 28.75
CA ASP A 967 -14.97 34.38 29.41
C ASP A 967 -15.33 32.89 29.28
N MET A 968 -15.19 32.32 28.07
CA MET A 968 -15.48 30.91 27.77
C MET A 968 -14.68 29.94 28.65
N PHE A 969 -13.36 30.08 28.66
CA PHE A 969 -12.45 29.13 29.32
C PHE A 969 -11.16 29.75 29.85
N GLY A 970 -10.69 30.86 29.28
CA GLY A 970 -9.35 31.40 29.53
C GLY A 970 -9.13 31.94 30.94
N TYR A 971 -10.18 32.14 31.72
CA TYR A 971 -10.10 32.39 33.16
C TYR A 971 -9.54 31.19 33.96
N LEU A 972 -9.58 29.96 33.39
CA LEU A 972 -8.98 28.75 33.97
C LEU A 972 -7.45 28.70 33.76
N ALA A 973 -6.92 29.45 32.79
CA ALA A 973 -5.49 29.49 32.47
C ALA A 973 -4.73 30.27 33.55
N THR A 974 -4.34 29.56 34.60
CA THR A 974 -3.70 30.08 35.82
C THR A 974 -2.36 29.39 36.08
N GLU A 975 -1.45 30.04 36.81
CA GLU A 975 -0.14 29.44 37.15
C GLU A 975 -0.18 28.46 38.34
N THR A 976 -1.37 28.17 38.87
CA THR A 976 -1.57 27.30 40.05
C THR A 976 -2.56 26.16 39.81
N GLY A 977 -3.50 26.31 38.87
CA GLY A 977 -4.51 25.31 38.56
C GLY A 977 -4.07 24.25 37.55
N PRO A 978 -5.04 23.46 37.04
CA PRO A 978 -4.86 22.57 35.89
C PRO A 978 -4.32 23.30 34.66
N ALA A 979 -3.64 22.58 33.78
CA ALA A 979 -3.26 23.06 32.46
C ALA A 979 -4.49 23.33 31.57
N VAL A 980 -4.38 24.34 30.69
CA VAL A 980 -5.34 24.63 29.62
C VAL A 980 -4.64 24.49 28.26
N VAL A 981 -5.10 23.61 27.39
CA VAL A 981 -4.60 23.37 26.03
C VAL A 981 -5.77 23.53 25.08
N LEU A 982 -5.63 24.19 23.92
CA LEU A 982 -6.69 24.11 22.91
C LEU A 982 -6.72 22.71 22.28
N GLY A 983 -7.83 21.99 22.42
CA GLY A 983 -8.03 20.66 21.81
C GLY A 983 -8.05 20.74 20.28
N GLU A 984 -8.73 21.77 19.76
CA GLU A 984 -8.77 22.14 18.36
C GLU A 984 -8.78 23.68 18.22
N PHE A 985 -7.98 24.18 17.27
CA PHE A 985 -8.05 25.57 16.79
C PHE A 985 -7.57 25.67 15.35
N GLY A 986 -8.15 26.53 14.53
CA GLY A 986 -7.69 26.71 13.14
C GLY A 986 -8.74 27.29 12.19
N GLY A 987 -8.44 27.18 10.90
CA GLY A 987 -9.26 27.75 9.85
C GLY A 987 -8.59 27.67 8.47
N LEU A 988 -9.26 28.30 7.50
CA LEU A 988 -8.61 28.70 6.25
C LEU A 988 -7.60 29.81 6.55
N TYR A 989 -6.43 29.75 5.92
CA TYR A 989 -5.30 30.60 6.24
C TYR A 989 -4.71 31.26 4.99
N SER A 990 -4.08 30.49 4.12
CA SER A 990 -3.57 30.98 2.82
C SER A 990 -4.71 31.20 1.80
N THR A 991 -5.82 30.45 1.92
CA THR A 991 -6.96 30.55 1.01
C THR A 991 -8.04 31.55 1.46
N ASP A 992 -7.83 32.28 2.57
CA ASP A 992 -8.80 33.23 3.13
C ASP A 992 -9.13 34.36 2.14
N LYS A 993 -10.41 34.52 1.76
CA LYS A 993 -10.90 35.48 0.78
C LYS A 993 -11.49 36.75 1.39
N HIS A 994 -11.54 36.87 2.72
CA HIS A 994 -11.93 38.13 3.33
C HIS A 994 -10.92 39.24 2.94
N PRO A 995 -11.35 40.44 2.52
CA PRO A 995 -10.47 41.54 2.14
C PRO A 995 -9.34 41.87 3.13
N MET A 996 -9.63 41.93 4.45
CA MET A 996 -8.65 42.14 5.52
C MET A 996 -8.10 40.83 6.10
N LYS A 997 -8.32 39.67 5.47
CA LYS A 997 -7.85 38.34 5.93
C LYS A 997 -8.29 37.99 7.36
N THR A 998 -9.55 38.27 7.70
CA THR A 998 -10.08 38.05 9.06
C THR A 998 -9.96 36.60 9.54
N THR A 999 -10.12 35.57 8.70
CA THR A 999 -9.96 34.16 9.14
C THR A 999 -8.52 33.86 9.56
N LYS A 1000 -7.56 34.30 8.73
CA LYS A 1000 -6.14 34.19 9.02
C LYS A 1000 -5.77 34.99 10.28
N ARG A 1001 -6.23 36.25 10.41
CA ARG A 1001 -5.98 37.08 11.60
C ARG A 1001 -6.57 36.48 12.87
N CYS A 1002 -7.75 35.84 12.81
CA CYS A 1002 -8.30 35.11 13.95
C CYS A 1002 -7.38 33.96 14.39
N THR A 1003 -6.78 33.23 13.45
CA THR A 1003 -5.78 32.19 13.74
C THR A 1003 -4.53 32.79 14.38
N ASP A 1004 -3.97 33.85 13.80
CA ASP A 1004 -2.79 34.56 14.31
C ASP A 1004 -3.01 35.05 15.76
N PHE A 1005 -4.16 35.67 16.05
CA PHE A 1005 -4.47 36.19 17.39
C PHE A 1005 -4.79 35.07 18.39
N THR A 1006 -5.31 33.93 17.95
CA THR A 1006 -5.47 32.73 18.79
C THR A 1006 -4.10 32.16 19.21
N ILE A 1007 -3.13 32.13 18.28
CA ILE A 1007 -1.74 31.75 18.57
C ILE A 1007 -1.10 32.70 19.60
N ASP A 1008 -1.32 34.00 19.47
CA ASP A 1008 -0.85 35.00 20.45
C ASP A 1008 -1.49 34.86 21.84
N VAL A 1009 -2.66 34.22 21.96
CA VAL A 1009 -3.28 33.90 23.26
C VAL A 1009 -2.66 32.65 23.88
N ILE A 1010 -2.58 31.54 23.13
CA ILE A 1010 -2.12 30.24 23.68
C ILE A 1010 -0.61 30.14 23.89
N THR A 1011 0.17 31.10 23.37
CA THR A 1011 1.60 31.23 23.65
C THR A 1011 1.90 31.94 24.98
N LYS A 1012 0.90 32.57 25.60
CA LYS A 1012 1.03 33.19 26.93
C LYS A 1012 1.32 32.13 27.99
N LYS A 1013 2.20 32.44 28.95
CA LYS A 1013 2.77 31.51 29.95
C LYS A 1013 1.76 30.59 30.66
N SER A 1014 0.54 31.07 30.91
CA SER A 1014 -0.52 30.33 31.60
C SER A 1014 -1.26 29.29 30.75
N TYR A 1015 -1.18 29.36 29.42
CA TYR A 1015 -1.70 28.33 28.52
C TYR A 1015 -0.64 27.26 28.28
N ALA A 1016 -1.03 26.00 28.25
CA ALA A 1016 -0.17 24.86 27.99
C ALA A 1016 0.05 24.57 26.48
N GLY A 1017 -0.54 25.36 25.59
CA GLY A 1017 -0.38 25.30 24.13
C GLY A 1017 -1.68 24.90 23.42
N GLY A 1018 -1.58 24.17 22.31
CA GLY A 1018 -2.75 23.70 21.55
C GLY A 1018 -2.42 22.74 20.42
N PHE A 1019 -3.44 22.06 19.90
CA PHE A 1019 -3.37 21.26 18.68
C PHE A 1019 -4.09 21.99 17.54
N VAL A 1020 -3.38 22.30 16.45
CA VAL A 1020 -4.03 22.92 15.28
C VAL A 1020 -4.95 21.90 14.59
N TRP A 1021 -6.14 22.32 14.19
CA TRP A 1021 -7.01 21.58 13.28
C TRP A 1021 -6.77 22.09 11.85
N SER A 1022 -6.14 21.32 10.95
CA SER A 1022 -5.53 19.99 11.18
C SER A 1022 -4.30 19.79 10.27
N LEU A 1023 -3.62 18.65 10.43
CA LEU A 1023 -2.57 18.21 9.51
C LEU A 1023 -3.13 18.02 8.09
N ASN A 1024 -4.35 17.47 8.02
CA ASN A 1024 -5.03 16.98 6.83
C ASN A 1024 -5.48 18.13 5.88
N PRO A 1025 -5.12 18.10 4.58
CA PRO A 1025 -5.66 19.03 3.58
C PRO A 1025 -7.16 18.86 3.35
N GLU A 1026 -7.75 17.70 3.69
CA GLU A 1026 -9.18 17.42 3.50
C GLU A 1026 -10.10 18.16 4.48
N SER A 1027 -9.54 18.84 5.49
CA SER A 1027 -10.28 19.56 6.53
C SER A 1027 -11.29 20.55 5.95
N LYS A 1028 -12.59 20.26 6.13
CA LYS A 1028 -13.69 21.04 5.55
C LYS A 1028 -14.04 22.27 6.40
N TYR A 1029 -14.23 23.38 5.71
CA TYR A 1029 -14.78 24.63 6.23
C TYR A 1029 -15.99 25.07 5.39
N ASP A 1030 -16.94 25.76 6.02
CA ASP A 1030 -18.23 26.12 5.41
C ASP A 1030 -18.26 27.57 4.86
N TYR A 1031 -17.34 28.46 5.26
CA TYR A 1031 -17.41 29.89 4.90
C TYR A 1031 -16.10 30.43 4.32
N ASN A 1032 -16.15 31.10 3.15
CA ASN A 1032 -14.99 31.80 2.55
C ASN A 1032 -15.38 32.77 1.41
N PRO A 1033 -15.61 34.07 1.66
CA PRO A 1033 -15.66 34.71 2.98
C PRO A 1033 -17.01 34.42 3.68
N SER A 1034 -17.32 35.16 4.74
CA SER A 1034 -18.48 34.94 5.61
C SER A 1034 -19.86 35.24 4.98
N ASP A 1035 -19.93 35.56 3.68
CA ASP A 1035 -21.16 36.03 3.00
C ASP A 1035 -22.16 34.90 2.69
N ARG A 1036 -21.71 33.65 2.69
CA ARG A 1036 -22.49 32.44 2.34
C ARG A 1036 -21.79 31.16 2.81
N THR A 1037 -22.56 30.07 2.86
CA THR A 1037 -22.03 28.71 2.97
C THR A 1037 -21.42 28.21 1.65
N GLY A 1038 -20.55 27.21 1.75
CA GLY A 1038 -19.90 26.52 0.64
C GLY A 1038 -19.17 25.26 1.11
N LYS A 1039 -18.19 24.79 0.33
CA LYS A 1039 -17.23 23.77 0.75
C LYS A 1039 -15.83 24.24 0.41
N PHE A 1040 -15.05 24.53 1.43
CA PHE A 1040 -13.65 24.94 1.33
C PHE A 1040 -12.79 23.94 2.10
N VAL A 1041 -11.55 23.72 1.66
CA VAL A 1041 -10.64 22.77 2.31
C VAL A 1041 -9.23 23.37 2.42
N GLU A 1042 -8.62 23.28 3.59
CA GLU A 1042 -7.22 23.70 3.82
C GLU A 1042 -6.66 23.01 5.08
N GLY A 1043 -5.41 22.57 5.02
CA GLY A 1043 -4.68 22.01 6.16
C GLY A 1043 -3.28 22.56 6.29
N LEU A 1044 -2.51 22.00 7.23
CA LEU A 1044 -1.07 22.25 7.31
C LEU A 1044 -0.31 21.64 6.13
N LEU A 1045 -0.77 20.50 5.60
CA LEU A 1045 -0.28 19.94 4.34
C LEU A 1045 -1.15 20.40 3.16
N GLN A 1046 -0.59 20.31 1.95
CA GLN A 1046 -1.29 20.48 0.69
C GLN A 1046 -2.01 19.18 0.28
N PRO A 1047 -2.98 19.21 -0.66
CA PRO A 1047 -3.70 18.01 -1.13
C PRO A 1047 -2.85 16.90 -1.77
N ASP A 1048 -1.55 17.13 -1.99
CA ASP A 1048 -0.60 16.09 -2.41
C ASP A 1048 -0.08 15.24 -1.23
N TRP A 1049 -0.30 15.65 0.02
CA TRP A 1049 0.34 15.08 1.23
C TRP A 1049 1.88 15.05 1.20
N LEU A 1050 2.49 15.74 0.23
CA LEU A 1050 3.92 15.74 -0.09
C LEU A 1050 4.53 17.15 -0.05
N SER A 1051 3.71 18.20 0.13
CA SER A 1051 4.12 19.59 0.25
C SER A 1051 3.40 20.26 1.43
N VAL A 1052 4.06 21.19 2.11
CA VAL A 1052 3.46 21.95 3.22
C VAL A 1052 2.78 23.23 2.77
N ASN A 1053 1.78 23.67 3.52
CA ASN A 1053 1.25 25.02 3.49
C ASN A 1053 2.22 25.97 4.20
N GLU A 1054 3.21 26.50 3.47
CA GLU A 1054 4.29 27.33 4.02
C GLU A 1054 3.80 28.59 4.76
N GLU A 1055 2.67 29.19 4.35
CA GLU A 1055 2.14 30.37 5.04
C GLU A 1055 1.54 30.01 6.41
N TYR A 1056 0.79 28.90 6.48
CA TYR A 1056 0.19 28.40 7.72
C TYR A 1056 1.27 27.82 8.65
N LEU A 1057 2.26 27.09 8.11
CA LEU A 1057 3.42 26.63 8.86
C LEU A 1057 4.20 27.80 9.49
N LYS A 1058 4.39 28.89 8.74
CA LYS A 1058 5.04 30.12 9.22
C LYS A 1058 4.26 30.78 10.35
N ALA A 1059 2.92 30.71 10.35
CA ALA A 1059 2.08 31.14 11.47
C ALA A 1059 2.40 30.33 12.74
N LEU A 1060 2.35 29.00 12.60
CA LEU A 1060 2.56 28.05 13.69
C LEU A 1060 4.01 28.06 14.21
N ALA A 1061 4.96 28.65 13.48
CA ALA A 1061 6.30 28.94 14.00
C ALA A 1061 6.29 29.98 15.15
N GLY A 1062 5.24 30.81 15.29
CA GLY A 1062 5.06 31.68 16.45
C GLY A 1062 5.01 30.91 17.77
N MET A 1063 4.44 29.70 17.75
CA MET A 1063 4.40 28.77 18.89
C MET A 1063 5.79 28.25 19.29
N ASP A 1064 6.82 28.39 18.45
CA ASP A 1064 8.18 27.91 18.78
C ASP A 1064 8.83 28.69 19.93
N SER A 1065 8.30 29.88 20.23
CA SER A 1065 8.69 30.76 21.33
C SER A 1065 8.27 30.28 22.72
N MET A 1066 7.34 29.30 22.82
CA MET A 1066 6.80 28.86 24.10
C MET A 1066 7.89 28.28 25.02
N PRO A 1067 8.03 28.76 26.27
CA PRO A 1067 8.94 28.16 27.23
C PRO A 1067 8.51 26.71 27.50
N ASN A 1068 9.46 25.78 27.59
CA ASN A 1068 9.20 24.34 27.72
C ASN A 1068 8.58 23.65 26.49
N LEU A 1069 8.52 24.28 25.30
CA LEU A 1069 8.31 23.51 24.06
C LEU A 1069 9.54 22.64 23.78
N ARG A 1070 9.34 21.32 23.79
CA ARG A 1070 10.38 20.29 23.63
C ARG A 1070 9.78 18.99 23.09
N SER A 1071 10.58 18.12 22.48
CA SER A 1071 10.19 16.73 22.19
C SER A 1071 9.77 16.01 23.48
N PHE A 1072 8.90 15.01 23.38
CA PHE A 1072 8.34 14.35 24.56
C PHE A 1072 9.41 13.63 25.40
N PRO A 1073 9.37 13.73 26.76
CA PRO A 1073 10.41 13.17 27.63
C PRO A 1073 10.41 11.63 27.67
N CYS A 1074 11.34 11.03 26.93
CA CYS A 1074 11.74 9.64 27.13
C CYS A 1074 12.72 9.58 28.31
N PHE A 1075 12.32 8.94 29.41
CA PHE A 1075 13.21 8.65 30.54
C PHE A 1075 13.78 7.24 30.37
N GLU A 1076 15.09 7.10 30.26
CA GLU A 1076 15.75 5.81 29.96
C GLU A 1076 15.63 4.83 31.12
N THR A 1077 15.24 3.58 30.82
CA THR A 1077 15.25 2.49 31.81
C THR A 1077 16.68 1.99 32.02
N HIS A 1078 17.33 2.48 33.08
CA HIS A 1078 18.66 2.02 33.47
C HIS A 1078 18.70 0.49 33.61
N SER A 1079 19.41 -0.14 32.69
CA SER A 1079 19.68 -1.58 32.74
C SER A 1079 20.73 -1.85 33.81
N THR A 1080 20.29 -2.36 34.96
CA THR A 1080 21.20 -3.05 35.88
C THR A 1080 21.78 -4.25 35.15
N THR A 1081 23.11 -4.30 35.10
CA THR A 1081 23.92 -5.28 34.36
C THR A 1081 24.37 -6.42 35.27
#